data_AF-A0A2T1DKM2-F1
#
_entry.id   AF-A0A2T1DKM2-F1
#
_cell.length_a   1.000
_cell.length_b   1.000
_cell.length_c   1.000
_cell.angle_alpha   90.00
_cell.angle_beta   90.00
_cell.angle_gamma   90.00
#
_symmetry.space_group_name_H-M   'P 1'
#
loop_
_entity.id
_entity.type
_entity.pdbx_description
1 polymer ?
#
loop_
_entity_poly.entity_id
_entity_poly.type
_entity_poly.pdbx_seq_one_letter_code
_entity_poly.pdbx_strand_id
1 'polypeptide(L)'
;MSTNISQLIGRAVLPAATFATGATSGQFLTLNNDGTIATLNANGQSVPFNGQPTQGFSAVLPGAKPGTYLVLVDNGYGAKANSADSLLRFYAVEPDFTTGKVYPVSVKTGDRLDSFTSDSLFQLNDRNNILKDFQTIVADLNTYPGSDKLQPGGIPVDPAIKAGRLLTGADFDLESFRRSSDGTYWFGEEFGLFLLHTDAKGTLLEAPIPTPNALPLNTLNGQDPIVIGHRGVSGLRPEHTLASYQLAIDLGADFVEPDLVSTKDGVLIARHEVNIKDTTDVANHPEFASRFTTKTIDGTAETGWFADDFTLAEIKTLRAKERLAFRDQSFNGQFEIPTLQEIIDLVKKVETTTGKKIGIYPETKHPTYHTSVGLALEIPLVSILKANNFTDPSRVFIQSFEVGNLKALNQLIDVPLIQLYDASDVALDGSLIEIQPYDFVVSGDKRTYADLRTPEGLAEVATYADGIGPWKRMIVSVKGVDANGDGIADDVNGDGTVDDADKTITPPTSLITDAHNAGLLVHPYTFRNETRYLASDYKGDPEREIRQFIGLGVDGFFTDFAGTGKAARDFVTQQFVRSPDNPAFANLSEADKIKSANLPRSKGFEGMALNATGDKLYTMLEGAIVSDSNQNRLLINEFDLKTKQYTGETFSYRLNAPGRAIGDLTAINDHEFIVIERDSGQGNASDPAFTNPARSKKLYKIDLNVIDQDGFVEKELLADLLNISDPQAIGGNGTTNGVFTFPFTTIEDVLPIDAQTLLVINDNNYPFSVGRTLGQPDNSEFIEIKLSKPLDLKVR
;
A
#
# COMPACT_ATOMS: atom_id res chain seq x y z
N MET A 1 -23.17 1.68 36.27
CA MET A 1 -21.85 1.79 35.61
C MET A 1 -21.54 3.28 35.54
N SER A 2 -20.50 3.73 36.24
CA SER A 2 -20.09 5.15 36.27
C SER A 2 -19.72 5.58 34.85
N THR A 3 -20.53 6.42 34.22
CA THR A 3 -20.29 6.90 32.86
C THR A 3 -19.15 7.91 32.89
N ASN A 4 -18.00 7.57 32.29
CA ASN A 4 -16.87 8.47 32.04
C ASN A 4 -17.29 9.59 31.06
N ILE A 5 -18.09 10.56 31.51
CA ILE A 5 -18.56 11.68 30.68
C ILE A 5 -17.66 12.88 30.96
N SER A 6 -17.02 13.40 29.91
CA SER A 6 -16.27 14.65 29.98
C SER A 6 -17.21 15.85 30.10
N GLN A 7 -16.77 16.90 30.78
CA GLN A 7 -17.56 18.10 31.03
C GLN A 7 -17.01 19.29 30.23
N LEU A 8 -17.89 20.04 29.57
CA LEU A 8 -17.53 21.32 28.97
C LEU A 8 -17.27 22.35 30.08
N ILE A 9 -16.10 22.98 30.06
CA ILE A 9 -15.72 24.00 31.06
C ILE A 9 -15.37 25.36 30.43
N GLY A 10 -15.19 25.41 29.12
CA GLY A 10 -14.96 26.65 28.38
C GLY A 10 -15.37 26.51 26.91
N ARG A 11 -15.88 27.60 26.32
CA ARG A 11 -16.09 27.72 24.87
C ARG A 11 -15.80 29.15 24.42
N ALA A 12 -15.01 29.31 23.37
CA ALA A 12 -14.76 30.57 22.70
C ALA A 12 -14.90 30.40 21.18
N VAL A 13 -15.33 31.45 20.49
CA VAL A 13 -15.65 31.37 19.06
C VAL A 13 -14.91 32.45 18.28
N LEU A 14 -14.25 32.04 17.19
CA LEU A 14 -13.70 32.92 16.17
C LEU A 14 -14.66 32.93 14.97
N PRO A 15 -15.23 34.09 14.60
CA PRO A 15 -16.15 34.17 13.46
C PRO A 15 -15.52 33.65 12.16
N ALA A 16 -16.28 32.90 11.36
CA ALA A 16 -15.82 32.30 10.11
C ALA A 16 -15.30 33.33 9.09
N ALA A 17 -15.91 34.52 9.04
CA ALA A 17 -15.49 35.61 8.16
C ALA A 17 -14.41 36.50 8.82
N THR A 18 -13.39 35.89 9.42
CA THR A 18 -12.23 36.63 9.96
C THR A 18 -11.05 36.52 9.00
N PHE A 19 -10.43 37.65 8.68
CA PHE A 19 -9.38 37.73 7.66
C PHE A 19 -8.14 38.44 8.22
N ALA A 20 -6.98 38.03 7.72
CA ALA A 20 -5.70 38.69 7.92
C ALA A 20 -5.26 39.43 6.67
N THR A 21 -4.38 40.41 6.84
CA THR A 21 -3.76 41.13 5.73
C THR A 21 -2.92 40.18 4.85
N GLY A 22 -3.02 40.31 3.53
CA GLY A 22 -2.31 39.44 2.59
C GLY A 22 -2.79 39.61 1.15
N ALA A 23 -2.23 38.80 0.25
CA ALA A 23 -2.68 38.71 -1.14
C ALA A 23 -4.15 38.28 -1.22
N THR A 24 -4.81 38.63 -2.33
CA THR A 24 -6.14 38.12 -2.67
C THR A 24 -6.14 36.60 -2.67
N SER A 25 -7.20 35.99 -2.14
CA SER A 25 -7.36 34.53 -2.08
C SER A 25 -8.74 34.06 -2.53
N GLY A 26 -8.90 32.75 -2.74
CA GLY A 26 -10.17 32.14 -3.12
C GLY A 26 -10.56 32.39 -4.57
N GLN A 27 -9.61 32.79 -5.43
CA GLN A 27 -9.85 32.99 -6.86
C GLN A 27 -10.11 31.66 -7.60
N PHE A 28 -9.67 30.54 -7.00
CA PHE A 28 -9.68 29.21 -7.60
C PHE A 28 -10.72 28.27 -6.99
N LEU A 29 -11.63 28.76 -6.14
CA LEU A 29 -12.68 27.97 -5.47
C LEU A 29 -13.65 27.25 -6.42
N THR A 30 -13.64 27.60 -7.70
CA THR A 30 -14.40 26.91 -8.76
C THR A 30 -13.59 25.87 -9.51
N LEU A 31 -12.43 25.42 -9.02
CA LEU A 31 -11.64 24.36 -9.64
C LEU A 31 -11.74 23.06 -8.84
N ASN A 32 -12.00 21.95 -9.54
CA ASN A 32 -11.84 20.59 -9.01
C ASN A 32 -10.36 20.18 -9.02
N ASN A 33 -10.01 19.07 -8.36
CA ASN A 33 -8.64 18.52 -8.33
C ASN A 33 -8.05 18.21 -9.72
N ASP A 34 -8.87 17.77 -10.67
CA ASP A 34 -8.47 17.58 -12.09
C ASP A 34 -8.37 18.90 -12.88
N GLY A 35 -8.67 20.01 -12.20
CA GLY A 35 -8.73 21.37 -12.70
C GLY A 35 -9.91 21.63 -13.64
N THR A 36 -10.97 20.82 -13.62
CA THR A 36 -12.24 21.17 -14.29
C THR A 36 -12.98 22.25 -13.50
N ILE A 37 -13.84 23.03 -14.17
CA ILE A 37 -14.61 24.10 -13.52
C ILE A 37 -15.83 23.50 -12.80
N ALA A 38 -15.91 23.75 -11.50
CA ALA A 38 -17.00 23.37 -10.62
C ALA A 38 -18.00 24.53 -10.41
N THR A 39 -19.16 24.21 -9.86
CA THR A 39 -20.09 25.23 -9.36
C THR A 39 -19.53 25.83 -8.08
N LEU A 40 -19.53 27.17 -7.96
CA LEU A 40 -19.10 27.84 -6.74
C LEU A 40 -19.96 27.39 -5.55
N ASN A 41 -19.33 26.76 -4.56
CA ASN A 41 -19.97 26.43 -3.29
C ASN A 41 -19.20 27.11 -2.15
N ALA A 42 -19.50 28.38 -1.90
CA ALA A 42 -18.85 29.17 -0.84
C ALA A 42 -19.79 29.47 0.33
N ASN A 43 -20.91 28.73 0.47
CA ASN A 43 -21.91 28.91 1.54
C ASN A 43 -22.30 30.38 1.79
N GLY A 44 -22.55 31.12 0.71
CA GLY A 44 -22.96 32.53 0.76
C GLY A 44 -21.82 33.54 0.88
N GLN A 45 -20.56 33.11 0.90
CA GLN A 45 -19.41 34.01 0.87
C GLN A 45 -19.16 34.57 -0.53
N SER A 46 -18.74 35.84 -0.59
CA SER A 46 -18.36 36.50 -1.85
C SER A 46 -16.86 36.30 -2.09
N VAL A 47 -16.52 35.78 -3.27
CA VAL A 47 -15.15 35.50 -3.69
C VAL A 47 -14.80 36.34 -4.93
N PRO A 48 -13.52 36.70 -5.14
CA PRO A 48 -12.38 36.39 -4.29
C PRO A 48 -12.33 37.23 -3.00
N PHE A 49 -11.60 36.77 -2.00
CA PHE A 49 -11.44 37.44 -0.72
C PHE A 49 -10.36 38.52 -0.78
N ASN A 50 -10.63 39.68 -0.18
CA ASN A 50 -9.66 40.77 -0.05
C ASN A 50 -8.76 40.56 1.17
N GLY A 51 -7.90 39.54 1.10
CA GLY A 51 -7.02 39.10 2.18
C GLY A 51 -6.99 37.58 2.27
N GLN A 52 -6.46 37.09 3.39
CA GLN A 52 -6.34 35.65 3.65
C GLN A 52 -7.28 35.26 4.80
N PRO A 53 -8.14 34.24 4.64
CA PRO A 53 -8.86 33.65 5.76
C PRO A 53 -7.90 33.26 6.89
N THR A 54 -8.38 33.35 8.13
CA THR A 54 -7.61 32.91 9.29
C THR A 54 -8.00 31.53 9.77
N GLN A 55 -9.02 30.89 9.17
CA GLN A 55 -9.58 29.61 9.57
C GLN A 55 -9.00 28.47 8.72
N GLY A 56 -9.41 27.23 8.97
CA GLY A 56 -8.77 26.03 8.41
C GLY A 56 -7.80 25.38 9.40
N PHE A 57 -8.15 25.31 10.69
CA PHE A 57 -7.16 24.98 11.73
C PHE A 57 -6.85 23.48 11.79
N SER A 58 -5.68 23.09 11.29
CA SER A 58 -5.22 21.68 11.28
C SER A 58 -4.28 21.33 12.42
N ALA A 59 -3.80 22.30 13.20
CA ALA A 59 -3.02 22.01 14.40
C ALA A 59 -2.88 23.21 15.36
N VAL A 60 -2.65 22.88 16.64
CA VAL A 60 -2.52 23.85 17.73
C VAL A 60 -1.32 23.57 18.63
N LEU A 61 -0.62 24.62 19.03
CA LEU A 61 0.46 24.60 20.03
C LEU A 61 0.30 25.72 21.07
N PRO A 62 0.91 25.60 22.25
CA PRO A 62 1.03 26.72 23.19
C PRO A 62 1.69 27.96 22.55
N GLY A 63 1.14 29.13 22.85
CA GLY A 63 1.61 30.43 22.38
C GLY A 63 2.69 31.06 23.26
N ALA A 64 2.87 32.37 23.12
CA ALA A 64 3.92 33.12 23.83
C ALA A 64 3.71 33.19 25.36
N LYS A 65 2.47 33.02 25.83
CA LYS A 65 2.12 32.99 27.26
C LYS A 65 0.94 32.03 27.54
N PRO A 66 0.73 31.59 28.79
CA PRO A 66 -0.41 30.75 29.14
C PRO A 66 -1.75 31.33 28.66
N GLY A 67 -2.62 30.48 28.11
CA GLY A 67 -3.92 30.87 27.54
C GLY A 67 -3.85 31.45 26.12
N THR A 68 -2.66 31.57 25.54
CA THR A 68 -2.50 31.90 24.11
C THR A 68 -2.03 30.67 23.35
N TYR A 69 -2.37 30.60 22.06
CA TYR A 69 -2.09 29.46 21.20
C TYR A 69 -1.58 29.91 19.84
N LEU A 70 -0.73 29.08 19.23
CA LEU A 70 -0.42 29.14 17.81
C LEU A 70 -1.31 28.12 17.10
N VAL A 71 -1.98 28.54 16.04
CA VAL A 71 -2.82 27.70 15.20
C VAL A 71 -2.29 27.72 13.76
N LEU A 72 -2.21 26.55 13.13
CA LEU A 72 -1.80 26.36 11.74
C LEU A 72 -3.05 26.39 10.85
N VAL A 73 -2.97 27.06 9.71
CA VAL A 73 -3.95 26.88 8.64
C VAL A 73 -3.46 25.81 7.66
N ASP A 74 -4.37 24.91 7.28
CA ASP A 74 -4.20 23.85 6.27
C ASP A 74 -3.88 24.41 4.86
N ASN A 75 -4.03 23.61 3.79
CA ASN A 75 -3.88 24.15 2.43
C ASN A 75 -4.85 25.32 2.12
N GLY A 76 -5.92 25.50 2.90
CA GLY A 76 -6.84 26.62 2.86
C GLY A 76 -8.22 26.28 2.32
N TYR A 77 -8.31 25.51 1.22
CA TYR A 77 -9.60 25.24 0.54
C TYR A 77 -9.84 23.76 0.20
N GLY A 78 -9.14 22.85 0.87
CA GLY A 78 -9.36 21.40 0.82
C GLY A 78 -8.87 20.70 -0.46
N ALA A 79 -8.21 21.42 -1.37
CA ALA A 79 -7.70 20.84 -2.61
C ALA A 79 -6.48 21.61 -3.16
N LYS A 80 -5.52 20.86 -3.73
CA LYS A 80 -4.35 21.45 -4.39
C LYS A 80 -4.72 22.46 -5.49
N ALA A 81 -5.73 22.13 -6.28
CA ALA A 81 -6.12 22.92 -7.46
C ALA A 81 -6.83 24.23 -7.11
N ASN A 82 -7.52 24.30 -5.97
CA ASN A 82 -8.25 25.50 -5.56
C ASN A 82 -7.47 26.35 -4.52
N SER A 83 -6.34 25.85 -4.01
CA SER A 83 -5.56 26.46 -2.93
C SER A 83 -4.30 27.22 -3.36
N ALA A 84 -4.16 27.48 -4.67
CA ALA A 84 -2.95 28.12 -5.22
C ALA A 84 -2.68 29.54 -4.69
N ASP A 85 -3.69 30.28 -4.25
CA ASP A 85 -3.60 31.62 -3.67
C ASP A 85 -3.86 31.68 -2.15
N SER A 86 -3.94 30.52 -1.49
CA SER A 86 -3.97 30.39 -0.04
C SER A 86 -2.54 30.34 0.50
N LEU A 87 -2.15 31.29 1.35
CA LEU A 87 -0.83 31.33 1.97
C LEU A 87 -0.77 30.41 3.19
N LEU A 88 0.24 29.53 3.24
CA LEU A 88 0.48 28.67 4.41
C LEU A 88 0.97 29.52 5.59
N ARG A 89 0.11 29.66 6.60
CA ARG A 89 0.23 30.66 7.68
C ARG A 89 -0.08 30.08 9.04
N PHE A 90 0.48 30.73 10.06
CA PHE A 90 0.15 30.52 11.46
C PHE A 90 -0.43 31.78 12.04
N TYR A 91 -1.36 31.62 12.96
CA TYR A 91 -1.91 32.73 13.71
C TYR A 91 -1.73 32.51 15.20
N ALA A 92 -1.41 33.59 15.93
CA ALA A 92 -1.42 33.59 17.38
C ALA A 92 -2.75 34.13 17.90
N VAL A 93 -3.42 33.36 18.76
CA VAL A 93 -4.76 33.65 19.26
C VAL A 93 -4.86 33.48 20.78
N GLU A 94 -5.85 34.15 21.39
CA GLU A 94 -6.28 33.97 22.77
C GLU A 94 -7.79 33.69 22.78
N PRO A 95 -8.23 32.44 23.03
CA PRO A 95 -9.61 32.15 23.36
C PRO A 95 -9.92 32.65 24.78
N ASP A 96 -10.73 33.69 24.89
CA ASP A 96 -11.24 34.21 26.16
C ASP A 96 -12.53 33.48 26.51
N PHE A 97 -12.41 32.40 27.28
CA PHE A 97 -13.54 31.56 27.71
C PHE A 97 -14.51 32.27 28.67
N THR A 98 -14.14 33.44 29.22
CA THR A 98 -15.06 34.24 30.04
C THR A 98 -16.01 35.06 29.16
N THR A 99 -15.49 35.63 28.07
CA THR A 99 -16.30 36.42 27.11
C THR A 99 -16.88 35.59 25.97
N GLY A 100 -16.36 34.38 25.74
CA GLY A 100 -16.72 33.50 24.64
C GLY A 100 -16.14 33.90 23.28
N LYS A 101 -15.11 34.77 23.26
CA LYS A 101 -14.52 35.32 22.03
C LYS A 101 -13.06 34.94 21.88
N VAL A 102 -12.60 34.84 20.63
CA VAL A 102 -11.18 34.66 20.30
C VAL A 102 -10.58 36.00 19.85
N TYR A 103 -9.42 36.34 20.39
CA TYR A 103 -8.68 37.56 20.05
C TYR A 103 -7.36 37.22 19.33
N PRO A 104 -6.94 37.98 18.30
CA PRO A 104 -5.58 37.90 17.80
C PRO A 104 -4.61 38.40 18.87
N VAL A 105 -3.44 37.78 18.98
CA VAL A 105 -2.37 38.23 19.88
C VAL A 105 -1.04 38.32 19.16
N SER A 106 -0.08 39.04 19.73
CA SER A 106 1.28 39.06 19.20
C SER A 106 1.93 37.68 19.30
N VAL A 107 2.52 37.19 18.20
CA VAL A 107 3.32 35.95 18.20
C VAL A 107 4.52 36.06 19.17
N LYS A 108 5.01 37.27 19.43
CA LYS A 108 6.19 37.51 20.27
C LYS A 108 5.85 37.64 21.75
N THR A 109 4.79 38.40 22.08
CA THR A 109 4.50 38.77 23.48
C THR A 109 3.22 38.13 24.01
N GLY A 110 2.33 37.66 23.15
CA GLY A 110 1.00 37.17 23.52
C GLY A 110 0.04 38.29 23.94
N ASP A 111 0.35 39.56 23.69
CA ASP A 111 -0.56 40.67 23.98
C ASP A 111 -1.66 40.76 22.94
N ARG A 112 -2.89 41.06 23.37
CA ARG A 112 -4.05 41.22 22.49
C ARG A 112 -3.84 42.33 21.47
N LEU A 113 -4.33 42.07 20.27
CA LEU A 113 -4.32 42.97 19.13
C LEU A 113 -5.76 43.26 18.69
N ASP A 114 -5.95 44.36 17.96
CA ASP A 114 -7.26 44.75 17.44
C ASP A 114 -7.67 43.94 16.19
N SER A 115 -6.70 43.37 15.48
CA SER A 115 -6.91 42.62 14.23
C SER A 115 -5.73 41.70 13.92
N PHE A 116 -5.94 40.74 13.02
CA PHE A 116 -4.87 39.88 12.51
C PHE A 116 -3.97 40.66 11.55
N THR A 117 -2.71 40.82 11.93
CA THR A 117 -1.69 41.58 11.19
C THR A 117 -0.38 40.80 11.15
N SER A 118 0.69 41.37 10.59
CA SER A 118 2.02 40.76 10.63
C SER A 118 2.55 40.52 12.05
N ASP A 119 2.01 41.17 13.08
CA ASP A 119 2.42 40.94 14.47
C ASP A 119 1.76 39.68 15.08
N SER A 120 0.67 39.19 14.48
CA SER A 120 -0.08 38.01 14.92
C SER A 120 0.17 36.76 14.08
N LEU A 121 1.09 36.80 13.11
CA LEU A 121 1.33 35.69 12.20
C LEU A 121 2.80 35.52 11.81
N PHE A 122 3.14 34.32 11.34
CA PHE A 122 4.27 34.07 10.46
C PHE A 122 3.82 33.12 9.34
N GLN A 123 4.65 32.96 8.31
CA GLN A 123 4.24 32.26 7.09
C GLN A 123 5.38 31.47 6.48
N LEU A 124 5.05 30.33 5.86
CA LEU A 124 6.05 29.47 5.27
C LEU A 124 6.63 30.08 4.00
N ASN A 125 7.93 29.85 3.80
CA ASN A 125 8.65 30.35 2.65
C ASN A 125 9.88 29.50 2.33
N ASP A 126 10.21 29.45 1.05
CA ASP A 126 11.44 28.85 0.52
C ASP A 126 12.44 29.95 0.10
N ARG A 127 12.68 30.96 0.96
CA ARG A 127 13.58 32.09 0.61
C ARG A 127 15.00 31.67 0.25
N ASN A 128 15.44 30.53 0.75
CA ASN A 128 16.76 29.98 0.49
C ASN A 128 16.82 29.09 -0.77
N ASN A 129 15.70 28.95 -1.50
CA ASN A 129 15.60 28.19 -2.74
C ASN A 129 16.02 26.72 -2.59
N ILE A 130 15.59 26.10 -1.49
CA ILE A 130 15.85 24.71 -1.12
C ILE A 130 15.05 23.74 -2.01
N LEU A 131 13.84 24.13 -2.44
CA LEU A 131 12.92 23.24 -3.16
C LEU A 131 13.20 23.10 -4.65
N LYS A 132 14.13 23.88 -5.22
CA LYS A 132 14.39 23.96 -6.67
C LYS A 132 14.65 22.60 -7.36
N ASP A 133 15.28 21.67 -6.64
CA ASP A 133 15.63 20.33 -7.15
C ASP A 133 14.60 19.27 -6.71
N PHE A 134 13.55 19.70 -6.02
CA PHE A 134 12.53 18.84 -5.41
C PHE A 134 11.16 19.01 -6.09
N GLN A 135 10.68 20.25 -6.21
CA GLN A 135 9.44 20.58 -6.91
C GLN A 135 9.43 22.02 -7.42
N THR A 136 8.59 22.29 -8.43
CA THR A 136 8.27 23.67 -8.81
C THR A 136 7.22 24.22 -7.84
N ILE A 137 7.48 25.40 -7.27
CA ILE A 137 6.53 26.08 -6.38
C ILE A 137 5.82 27.24 -7.07
N VAL A 138 4.68 27.68 -6.54
CA VAL A 138 3.88 28.80 -7.09
C VAL A 138 4.71 30.08 -7.24
N ALA A 139 5.61 30.37 -6.31
CA ALA A 139 6.46 31.56 -6.37
C ALA A 139 7.39 31.61 -7.60
N ASP A 140 7.70 30.46 -8.21
CA ASP A 140 8.56 30.38 -9.40
C ASP A 140 7.77 30.61 -10.71
N LEU A 141 6.44 30.58 -10.64
CA LEU A 141 5.56 30.68 -11.80
C LEU A 141 5.25 32.12 -12.17
N ASN A 142 4.88 32.32 -13.45
CA ASN A 142 4.38 33.61 -13.93
C ASN A 142 2.88 33.79 -13.61
N THR A 143 2.12 32.70 -13.69
CA THR A 143 0.70 32.64 -13.39
C THR A 143 0.42 31.50 -12.43
N TYR A 144 -0.61 31.62 -11.61
CA TYR A 144 -1.02 30.53 -10.71
C TYR A 144 -1.32 29.24 -11.52
N PRO A 145 -1.03 28.04 -10.98
CA PRO A 145 -1.36 26.77 -11.63
C PRO A 145 -2.84 26.68 -11.99
N GLY A 146 -3.16 26.19 -13.19
CA GLY A 146 -4.54 25.98 -13.66
C GLY A 146 -5.37 27.25 -13.92
N SER A 147 -4.79 28.44 -13.68
CA SER A 147 -5.48 29.72 -13.81
C SER A 147 -5.87 30.10 -15.25
N ASP A 148 -5.18 29.52 -16.23
CA ASP A 148 -5.47 29.66 -17.66
C ASP A 148 -6.85 29.11 -18.04
N LYS A 149 -7.39 28.20 -17.23
CA LYS A 149 -8.74 27.65 -17.37
C LYS A 149 -9.82 28.61 -16.90
N LEU A 150 -9.51 29.50 -15.95
CA LEU A 150 -10.44 30.51 -15.43
C LEU A 150 -10.45 31.79 -16.25
N GLN A 151 -9.27 32.20 -16.74
CA GLN A 151 -9.15 33.35 -17.64
C GLN A 151 -8.05 33.15 -18.69
N PRO A 152 -8.27 33.59 -19.95
CA PRO A 152 -7.24 33.56 -20.97
C PRO A 152 -5.97 34.29 -20.52
N GLY A 153 -4.81 33.62 -20.62
CA GLY A 153 -3.52 34.17 -20.21
C GLY A 153 -3.17 33.96 -18.73
N GLY A 154 -4.06 33.34 -17.95
CA GLY A 154 -3.82 33.00 -16.54
C GLY A 154 -3.90 34.19 -15.58
N ILE A 155 -4.03 33.90 -14.29
CA ILE A 155 -3.97 34.91 -13.22
C ILE A 155 -2.49 35.06 -12.81
N PRO A 156 -1.88 36.26 -12.91
CA PRO A 156 -0.50 36.47 -12.46
C PRO A 156 -0.32 36.13 -10.97
N VAL A 157 0.79 35.48 -10.63
CA VAL A 157 1.15 35.23 -9.22
C VAL A 157 1.42 36.57 -8.53
N ASP A 158 0.90 36.73 -7.31
CA ASP A 158 1.02 37.97 -6.56
C ASP A 158 2.51 38.35 -6.35
N PRO A 159 2.91 39.62 -6.58
CA PRO A 159 4.30 40.05 -6.42
C PRO A 159 4.90 39.76 -5.05
N ALA A 160 4.11 39.78 -3.97
CA ALA A 160 4.57 39.49 -2.62
C ALA A 160 4.92 38.00 -2.46
N ILE A 161 4.17 37.09 -3.10
CA ILE A 161 4.47 35.65 -3.12
C ILE A 161 5.81 35.40 -3.80
N LYS A 162 6.02 36.00 -4.97
CA LYS A 162 7.28 35.87 -5.72
C LYS A 162 8.46 36.47 -4.95
N ALA A 163 8.32 37.71 -4.47
CA ALA A 163 9.40 38.41 -3.77
C ALA A 163 9.79 37.72 -2.46
N GLY A 164 8.81 37.15 -1.75
CA GLY A 164 9.03 36.45 -0.50
C GLY A 164 9.36 34.97 -0.65
N ARG A 165 9.27 34.39 -1.86
CA ARG A 165 9.19 32.93 -2.11
C ARG A 165 8.24 32.23 -1.14
N LEU A 166 7.05 32.80 -0.99
CA LEU A 166 6.04 32.33 -0.05
C LEU A 166 5.43 31.03 -0.56
N LEU A 167 5.19 30.08 0.36
CA LEU A 167 4.57 28.80 0.04
C LEU A 167 3.04 28.91 0.15
N THR A 168 2.34 28.25 -0.76
CA THR A 168 0.88 28.25 -0.83
C THR A 168 0.30 26.84 -0.68
N GLY A 169 -1.01 26.74 -0.50
CA GLY A 169 -1.74 25.47 -0.45
C GLY A 169 -1.71 24.66 -1.75
N ALA A 170 -1.11 25.17 -2.83
CA ALA A 170 -0.78 24.34 -3.99
C ALA A 170 0.62 23.71 -3.91
N ASP A 171 1.50 24.22 -3.03
CA ASP A 171 2.87 23.73 -2.85
C ASP A 171 2.91 22.58 -1.83
N PHE A 172 2.18 22.71 -0.72
CA PHE A 172 2.08 21.71 0.35
C PHE A 172 0.69 21.76 1.00
N ASP A 173 0.32 20.63 1.60
CA ASP A 173 -0.89 20.49 2.41
C ASP A 173 -0.50 20.22 3.85
N LEU A 174 -0.51 21.25 4.71
CA LEU A 174 0.03 21.12 6.07
C LEU A 174 -1.06 20.69 7.05
N GLU A 175 -0.84 19.57 7.71
CA GLU A 175 -1.86 18.99 8.59
C GLU A 175 -1.42 18.91 10.04
N SER A 176 -0.14 19.14 10.33
CA SER A 176 0.35 19.11 11.71
C SER A 176 1.66 19.85 11.88
N PHE A 177 1.93 20.34 13.10
CA PHE A 177 3.23 20.93 13.42
C PHE A 177 3.65 20.76 14.89
N ARG A 178 4.96 20.71 15.10
CA ARG A 178 5.58 20.64 16.43
C ARG A 178 6.77 21.58 16.55
N ARG A 179 6.93 22.17 17.73
CA ARG A 179 8.05 23.06 18.06
C ARG A 179 9.17 22.30 18.76
N SER A 180 10.36 22.33 18.20
CA SER A 180 11.56 21.76 18.79
C SER A 180 12.13 22.63 19.91
N SER A 181 12.99 22.06 20.75
CA SER A 181 13.57 22.76 21.92
C SER A 181 14.54 23.87 21.54
N ASP A 182 15.12 23.82 20.33
CA ASP A 182 15.93 24.88 19.72
C ASP A 182 15.07 26.02 19.13
N GLY A 183 13.74 25.89 19.17
CA GLY A 183 12.79 26.87 18.70
C GLY A 183 12.43 26.76 17.21
N THR A 184 12.94 25.78 16.48
CA THR A 184 12.51 25.48 15.10
C THR A 184 11.16 24.75 15.09
N TYR A 185 10.57 24.62 13.89
CA TYR A 185 9.31 23.93 13.70
C TYR A 185 9.42 22.80 12.69
N TRP A 186 8.75 21.70 12.98
CA TRP A 186 8.56 20.56 12.10
C TRP A 186 7.10 20.45 11.68
N PHE A 187 6.86 20.05 10.44
CA PHE A 187 5.52 19.93 9.84
C PHE A 187 5.35 18.58 9.17
N GLY A 188 4.17 17.97 9.34
CA GLY A 188 3.70 16.90 8.47
C GLY A 188 2.88 17.49 7.33
N GLU A 189 3.16 17.06 6.09
CA GLU A 189 2.37 17.45 4.93
C GLU A 189 1.77 16.26 4.16
N GLU A 190 0.57 16.43 3.61
CA GLU A 190 -0.27 15.36 3.05
C GLU A 190 -0.04 15.09 1.54
N PHE A 191 0.30 16.08 0.72
CA PHE A 191 0.42 15.84 -0.73
C PHE A 191 1.58 14.90 -1.05
N GLY A 192 2.76 15.20 -0.52
CA GLY A 192 3.96 14.44 -0.78
C GLY A 192 4.30 13.37 0.26
N LEU A 193 3.70 13.45 1.46
CA LEU A 193 4.08 12.69 2.65
C LEU A 193 5.49 13.03 3.11
N PHE A 194 5.75 14.33 3.30
CA PHE A 194 7.02 14.84 3.77
C PHE A 194 6.97 15.37 5.21
N LEU A 195 8.12 15.28 5.88
CA LEU A 195 8.43 16.15 7.01
C LEU A 195 9.15 17.40 6.50
N LEU A 196 8.62 18.57 6.84
CA LEU A 196 9.24 19.87 6.58
C LEU A 196 9.87 20.42 7.86
N HIS A 197 11.01 21.12 7.75
CA HIS A 197 11.68 21.74 8.90
C HIS A 197 11.99 23.20 8.61
N THR A 198 11.49 24.10 9.45
CA THR A 198 11.63 25.55 9.28
C THR A 198 12.20 26.23 10.52
N ASP A 199 12.76 27.42 10.33
CA ASP A 199 13.14 28.28 11.45
C ASP A 199 11.89 28.84 12.17
N ALA A 200 12.11 29.57 13.27
CA ALA A 200 11.02 30.17 14.05
C ALA A 200 10.18 31.21 13.29
N LYS A 201 10.56 31.57 12.04
CA LYS A 201 9.85 32.52 11.17
C LYS A 201 9.18 31.84 9.97
N GLY A 202 9.27 30.51 9.85
CA GLY A 202 8.69 29.74 8.75
C GLY A 202 9.59 29.61 7.52
N THR A 203 10.87 29.98 7.58
CA THR A 203 11.79 29.77 6.45
C THR A 203 12.29 28.32 6.44
N LEU A 204 12.09 27.62 5.32
CA LEU A 204 12.54 26.24 5.14
C LEU A 204 14.07 26.13 5.29
N LEU A 205 14.51 25.16 6.10
CA LEU A 205 15.91 24.96 6.46
C LEU A 205 16.60 23.89 5.63
N GLU A 206 15.87 22.88 5.18
CA GLU A 206 16.39 21.73 4.44
C GLU A 206 15.33 21.11 3.53
N ALA A 207 15.79 20.20 2.65
CA ALA A 207 14.89 19.53 1.72
C ALA A 207 13.85 18.68 2.49
N PRO A 208 12.61 18.58 1.99
CA PRO A 208 11.58 17.74 2.59
C PRO A 208 12.05 16.29 2.76
N ILE A 209 11.75 15.68 3.92
CA ILE A 209 12.15 14.31 4.23
C ILE A 209 11.00 13.35 3.89
N PRO A 210 11.17 12.39 2.96
CA PRO A 210 10.12 11.45 2.56
C PRO A 210 9.81 10.41 3.62
N THR A 211 8.52 10.10 3.76
CA THR A 211 8.03 9.06 4.66
C THR A 211 8.31 7.68 4.08
N PRO A 212 9.03 6.80 4.80
CA PRO A 212 9.26 5.43 4.35
C PRO A 212 7.94 4.64 4.35
N ASN A 213 7.80 3.75 3.39
CA ASN A 213 6.75 2.74 3.43
C ASN A 213 7.18 1.64 4.42
N ALA A 214 6.69 1.78 5.65
CA ALA A 214 6.96 0.82 6.71
C ALA A 214 5.85 -0.24 6.85
N LEU A 215 5.10 -0.50 5.77
CA LEU A 215 4.11 -1.58 5.76
C LEU A 215 4.83 -2.92 6.00
N PRO A 216 4.52 -3.65 7.08
CA PRO A 216 5.14 -4.94 7.31
C PRO A 216 4.72 -5.93 6.23
N LEU A 217 5.70 -6.59 5.62
CA LEU A 217 5.44 -7.70 4.71
C LEU A 217 5.12 -8.94 5.53
N ASN A 218 4.03 -9.63 5.14
CA ASN A 218 3.61 -10.88 5.77
C ASN A 218 4.41 -12.10 5.24
N THR A 219 5.57 -11.89 4.60
CA THR A 219 6.46 -12.95 4.16
C THR A 219 7.17 -13.57 5.37
N LEU A 220 7.60 -14.83 5.25
CA LEU A 220 8.21 -15.61 6.33
C LEU A 220 9.41 -14.89 6.97
N ASN A 221 10.16 -14.15 6.16
CA ASN A 221 11.40 -13.47 6.56
C ASN A 221 11.32 -11.94 6.46
N GLY A 222 10.14 -11.38 6.20
CA GLY A 222 9.92 -9.94 6.00
C GLY A 222 10.63 -9.35 4.77
N GLN A 223 11.17 -10.17 3.86
CA GLN A 223 11.79 -9.71 2.61
C GLN A 223 10.76 -9.57 1.50
N ASP A 224 11.13 -8.80 0.48
CA ASP A 224 10.36 -8.67 -0.76
C ASP A 224 10.17 -10.05 -1.42
N PRO A 225 8.96 -10.37 -1.91
CA PRO A 225 8.74 -11.65 -2.56
C PRO A 225 9.48 -11.74 -3.90
N ILE A 226 10.02 -12.92 -4.20
CA ILE A 226 10.75 -13.15 -5.46
C ILE A 226 9.81 -13.32 -6.66
N VAL A 227 10.17 -12.73 -7.80
CA VAL A 227 9.48 -12.91 -9.07
C VAL A 227 10.14 -14.05 -9.83
N ILE A 228 9.41 -15.15 -10.03
CA ILE A 228 9.91 -16.34 -10.71
C ILE A 228 9.32 -16.40 -12.12
N GLY A 229 10.20 -16.28 -13.12
CA GLY A 229 9.82 -16.42 -14.53
C GLY A 229 9.49 -17.88 -14.84
N HIS A 230 8.20 -18.21 -14.82
CA HIS A 230 7.68 -19.55 -15.07
C HIS A 230 7.92 -19.93 -16.54
N ARG A 231 8.82 -20.89 -16.74
CA ARG A 231 9.35 -21.31 -18.04
C ARG A 231 9.98 -20.15 -18.83
N GLY A 232 10.47 -19.13 -18.10
CA GLY A 232 10.89 -17.83 -18.61
C GLY A 232 9.73 -16.83 -18.56
N VAL A 233 9.37 -16.25 -19.70
CA VAL A 233 8.21 -15.37 -19.85
C VAL A 233 7.27 -15.98 -20.88
N SER A 234 6.73 -17.16 -20.55
CA SER A 234 6.00 -18.02 -21.48
C SER A 234 4.75 -17.35 -22.09
N GLY A 235 4.27 -16.27 -21.49
CA GLY A 235 3.19 -15.45 -22.04
C GLY A 235 3.56 -14.65 -23.30
N LEU A 236 4.87 -14.45 -23.53
CA LEU A 236 5.38 -13.61 -24.63
C LEU A 236 6.33 -14.35 -25.58
N ARG A 237 6.85 -15.52 -25.19
CA ARG A 237 7.79 -16.35 -25.97
C ARG A 237 7.52 -17.83 -25.73
N PRO A 238 7.83 -18.71 -26.71
CA PRO A 238 7.75 -20.15 -26.50
C PRO A 238 8.50 -20.58 -25.23
N GLU A 239 7.81 -21.34 -24.38
CA GLU A 239 8.29 -21.78 -23.07
C GLU A 239 9.63 -22.54 -23.14
N HIS A 240 10.44 -22.41 -22.08
CA HIS A 240 11.78 -23.02 -21.96
C HIS A 240 12.67 -22.79 -23.19
N THR A 241 12.86 -21.54 -23.57
CA THR A 241 13.87 -21.16 -24.57
C THR A 241 14.82 -20.16 -23.92
N LEU A 242 16.09 -20.12 -24.34
CA LEU A 242 17.02 -19.09 -23.83
C LEU A 242 16.49 -17.67 -24.09
N ALA A 243 15.74 -17.47 -25.18
CA ALA A 243 15.09 -16.20 -25.48
C ALA A 243 13.99 -15.83 -24.47
N SER A 244 13.16 -16.81 -24.08
CA SER A 244 12.16 -16.62 -23.01
C SER A 244 12.82 -16.30 -21.68
N TYR A 245 13.89 -17.01 -21.32
CA TYR A 245 14.64 -16.76 -20.08
C TYR A 245 15.33 -15.40 -20.05
N GLN A 246 16.02 -15.02 -21.14
CA GLN A 246 16.65 -13.71 -21.23
C GLN A 246 15.62 -12.59 -21.12
N LEU A 247 14.46 -12.72 -21.80
CA LEU A 247 13.42 -11.70 -21.72
C LEU A 247 12.80 -11.62 -20.32
N ALA A 248 12.62 -12.74 -19.62
CA ALA A 248 12.16 -12.74 -18.23
C ALA A 248 13.13 -11.96 -17.32
N ILE A 249 14.44 -12.18 -17.49
CA ILE A 249 15.51 -11.46 -16.78
C ILE A 249 15.48 -9.96 -17.09
N ASP A 250 15.33 -9.60 -18.37
CA ASP A 250 15.27 -8.20 -18.81
C ASP A 250 14.05 -7.48 -18.24
N LEU A 251 12.94 -8.20 -18.09
CA LEU A 251 11.70 -7.74 -17.44
C LEU A 251 11.75 -7.83 -15.91
N GLY A 252 12.86 -8.30 -15.35
CA GLY A 252 13.19 -8.26 -13.93
C GLY A 252 12.68 -9.42 -13.09
N ALA A 253 12.59 -10.63 -13.66
CA ALA A 253 12.54 -11.85 -12.87
C ALA A 253 13.83 -12.02 -12.04
N ASP A 254 13.69 -12.44 -10.79
CA ASP A 254 14.82 -12.77 -9.90
C ASP A 254 15.34 -14.19 -10.17
N PHE A 255 14.42 -15.08 -10.57
CA PHE A 255 14.68 -16.47 -10.93
C PHE A 255 14.07 -16.82 -12.28
N VAL A 256 14.72 -17.73 -13.01
CA VAL A 256 14.12 -18.40 -14.17
C VAL A 256 13.92 -19.87 -13.88
N GLU A 257 12.77 -20.41 -14.25
CA GLU A 257 12.40 -21.79 -13.96
C GLU A 257 12.58 -22.71 -15.19
N PRO A 258 13.48 -23.70 -15.12
CA PRO A 258 13.52 -24.81 -16.07
C PRO A 258 12.85 -26.08 -15.54
N ASP A 259 11.87 -26.59 -16.29
CA ASP A 259 11.37 -27.95 -16.13
C ASP A 259 12.35 -28.93 -16.77
N LEU A 260 12.84 -29.92 -16.03
CA LEU A 260 13.89 -30.80 -16.49
C LEU A 260 13.36 -32.20 -16.81
N VAL A 261 13.64 -32.64 -18.03
CA VAL A 261 13.49 -34.02 -18.50
C VAL A 261 14.82 -34.52 -19.07
N SER A 262 15.01 -35.84 -19.14
CA SER A 262 16.23 -36.43 -19.70
C SER A 262 16.08 -36.80 -21.17
N THR A 263 17.13 -36.56 -21.95
CA THR A 263 17.33 -37.20 -23.26
C THR A 263 17.75 -38.66 -23.09
N LYS A 264 17.72 -39.42 -24.18
CA LYS A 264 18.17 -40.81 -24.26
C LYS A 264 19.60 -41.04 -23.79
N ASP A 265 20.48 -40.07 -24.06
CA ASP A 265 21.89 -40.07 -23.69
C ASP A 265 22.17 -39.40 -22.33
N GLY A 266 21.12 -39.17 -21.52
CA GLY A 266 21.24 -38.74 -20.12
C GLY A 266 21.49 -37.25 -19.91
N VAL A 267 21.20 -36.40 -20.91
CA VAL A 267 21.37 -34.96 -20.79
C VAL A 267 20.06 -34.32 -20.34
N LEU A 268 20.14 -33.43 -19.36
CA LEU A 268 18.99 -32.66 -18.89
C LEU A 268 18.69 -31.48 -19.82
N ILE A 269 17.48 -31.49 -20.39
CA ILE A 269 16.94 -30.41 -21.23
C ILE A 269 15.74 -29.75 -20.56
N ALA A 270 15.49 -28.49 -20.90
CA ALA A 270 14.35 -27.76 -20.37
C ALA A 270 13.10 -27.98 -21.22
N ARG A 271 12.13 -28.74 -20.70
CA ARG A 271 10.79 -29.00 -21.26
C ARG A 271 9.83 -29.39 -20.14
N HIS A 272 8.60 -28.85 -20.20
CA HIS A 272 7.56 -29.16 -19.22
C HIS A 272 7.10 -30.63 -19.24
N GLU A 273 7.11 -31.27 -20.42
CA GLU A 273 6.65 -32.65 -20.58
C GLU A 273 7.74 -33.50 -21.23
N VAL A 274 7.78 -34.80 -20.89
CA VAL A 274 8.58 -35.78 -21.65
C VAL A 274 8.07 -35.91 -23.07
N ASN A 275 6.76 -35.75 -23.28
CA ASN A 275 6.13 -35.77 -24.59
C ASN A 275 6.28 -34.41 -25.30
N ILE A 276 7.17 -34.34 -26.29
CA ILE A 276 7.57 -33.09 -26.96
C ILE A 276 6.68 -32.73 -28.16
N LYS A 277 5.56 -33.46 -28.38
CA LYS A 277 4.70 -33.28 -29.56
C LYS A 277 4.11 -31.87 -29.69
N ASP A 278 3.76 -31.23 -28.58
CA ASP A 278 3.00 -29.97 -28.57
C ASP A 278 3.88 -28.73 -28.41
N THR A 279 5.14 -28.91 -28.03
CA THR A 279 6.09 -27.81 -27.75
C THR A 279 7.27 -27.77 -28.71
N THR A 280 7.33 -28.69 -29.68
CA THR A 280 8.35 -28.71 -30.73
C THR A 280 7.76 -28.95 -32.13
N ASP A 281 8.59 -28.74 -33.15
CA ASP A 281 8.30 -29.06 -34.55
C ASP A 281 8.59 -30.52 -34.94
N VAL A 282 8.80 -31.44 -33.98
CA VAL A 282 9.16 -32.85 -34.23
C VAL A 282 8.27 -33.57 -35.25
N ALA A 283 6.97 -33.23 -35.32
CA ALA A 283 6.04 -33.79 -36.29
C ALA A 283 6.38 -33.45 -37.76
N ASN A 284 7.16 -32.38 -37.98
CA ASN A 284 7.62 -31.93 -39.30
C ASN A 284 8.94 -32.60 -39.73
N HIS A 285 9.48 -33.52 -38.94
CA HIS A 285 10.73 -34.24 -39.20
C HIS A 285 10.45 -35.72 -39.59
N PRO A 286 10.40 -36.05 -40.89
CA PRO A 286 10.07 -37.41 -41.35
C PRO A 286 11.02 -38.49 -40.84
N GLU A 287 12.29 -38.15 -40.61
CA GLU A 287 13.30 -39.03 -40.01
C GLU A 287 12.90 -39.55 -38.62
N PHE A 288 12.05 -38.81 -37.91
CA PHE A 288 11.58 -39.15 -36.57
C PHE A 288 10.16 -39.76 -36.56
N ALA A 289 9.52 -39.95 -37.72
CA ALA A 289 8.16 -40.51 -37.79
C ALA A 289 8.04 -41.90 -37.12
N SER A 290 9.09 -42.73 -37.21
CA SER A 290 9.13 -44.05 -36.58
C SER A 290 9.23 -44.03 -35.04
N ARG A 291 9.48 -42.87 -34.44
CA ARG A 291 9.53 -42.66 -32.99
C ARG A 291 8.17 -42.24 -32.40
N PHE A 292 7.15 -42.03 -33.23
CA PHE A 292 5.80 -41.76 -32.75
C PHE A 292 5.24 -43.02 -32.09
N THR A 293 5.05 -42.98 -30.77
CA THR A 293 4.71 -44.15 -29.96
C THR A 293 3.74 -43.80 -28.85
N THR A 294 3.29 -44.80 -28.09
CA THR A 294 2.51 -44.62 -26.87
C THR A 294 3.31 -45.09 -25.66
N LYS A 295 3.40 -44.24 -24.62
CA LYS A 295 4.02 -44.58 -23.32
C LYS A 295 3.03 -44.27 -22.19
N THR A 296 3.25 -44.87 -21.03
CA THR A 296 2.49 -44.56 -19.83
C THR A 296 3.30 -43.60 -18.96
N ILE A 297 2.83 -42.36 -18.83
CA ILE A 297 3.43 -41.33 -17.99
C ILE A 297 2.47 -41.11 -16.82
N ASP A 298 2.96 -41.31 -15.60
CA ASP A 298 2.18 -41.15 -14.36
C ASP A 298 0.83 -41.88 -14.38
N GLY A 299 0.81 -43.11 -14.91
CA GLY A 299 -0.39 -43.95 -15.01
C GLY A 299 -1.31 -43.60 -16.18
N THR A 300 -1.03 -42.53 -16.93
CA THR A 300 -1.79 -42.08 -18.10
C THR A 300 -1.12 -42.51 -19.39
N ALA A 301 -1.90 -43.08 -20.32
CA ALA A 301 -1.39 -43.42 -21.65
C ALA A 301 -1.31 -42.17 -22.52
N GLU A 302 -0.11 -41.84 -22.99
CA GLU A 302 0.15 -40.74 -23.87
C GLU A 302 0.70 -41.22 -25.20
N THR A 303 0.25 -40.62 -26.30
CA THR A 303 0.77 -40.88 -27.64
C THR A 303 1.49 -39.64 -28.17
N GLY A 304 2.70 -39.81 -28.70
CA GLY A 304 3.53 -38.70 -29.18
C GLY A 304 4.98 -39.10 -29.44
N TRP A 305 5.88 -38.12 -29.30
CA TRP A 305 7.32 -38.28 -29.34
C TRP A 305 7.89 -37.92 -27.98
N PHE A 306 8.73 -38.78 -27.42
CA PHE A 306 9.20 -38.63 -26.05
C PHE A 306 10.69 -38.29 -26.01
N ALA A 307 11.07 -37.27 -25.24
CA ALA A 307 12.45 -36.77 -25.16
C ALA A 307 13.48 -37.87 -24.84
N ASP A 308 13.10 -38.86 -24.04
CA ASP A 308 13.93 -40.01 -23.67
C ASP A 308 14.20 -41.00 -24.83
N ASP A 309 13.54 -40.83 -25.99
CA ASP A 309 13.83 -41.60 -27.21
C ASP A 309 14.85 -40.92 -28.13
N PHE A 310 15.24 -39.66 -27.84
CA PHE A 310 16.13 -38.84 -28.65
C PHE A 310 17.43 -38.54 -27.92
N THR A 311 18.55 -38.56 -28.65
CA THR A 311 19.83 -38.02 -28.16
C THR A 311 19.79 -36.50 -28.10
N LEU A 312 20.66 -35.87 -27.32
CA LEU A 312 20.79 -34.41 -27.32
C LEU A 312 21.05 -33.87 -28.72
N ALA A 313 21.89 -34.55 -29.50
CA ALA A 313 22.22 -34.13 -30.86
C ALA A 313 20.97 -34.06 -31.76
N GLU A 314 20.05 -35.03 -31.63
CA GLU A 314 18.77 -35.02 -32.33
C GLU A 314 17.84 -33.93 -31.79
N ILE A 315 17.74 -33.77 -30.47
CA ILE A 315 16.94 -32.70 -29.84
C ILE A 315 17.37 -31.31 -30.34
N LYS A 316 18.68 -31.07 -30.51
CA LYS A 316 19.20 -29.79 -31.02
C LYS A 316 18.84 -29.49 -32.48
N THR A 317 18.36 -30.49 -33.24
CA THR A 317 17.82 -30.25 -34.59
C THR A 317 16.40 -29.69 -34.59
N LEU A 318 15.66 -29.89 -33.50
CA LEU A 318 14.28 -29.45 -33.37
C LEU A 318 14.18 -27.97 -32.98
N ARG A 319 13.01 -27.38 -33.20
CA ARG A 319 12.69 -26.00 -32.81
C ARG A 319 11.45 -25.94 -31.93
N ALA A 320 11.51 -25.05 -30.93
CA ALA A 320 10.42 -24.82 -30.01
C ALA A 320 9.23 -24.13 -30.72
N LYS A 321 8.02 -24.44 -30.26
CA LYS A 321 6.77 -23.78 -30.66
C LYS A 321 5.90 -23.45 -29.46
N GLU A 322 5.08 -22.43 -29.59
CA GLU A 322 3.99 -22.10 -28.68
C GLU A 322 2.87 -23.13 -28.81
N ARG A 323 2.47 -23.73 -27.69
CA ARG A 323 1.44 -24.78 -27.63
C ARG A 323 0.03 -24.20 -27.50
N LEU A 324 -0.09 -23.00 -26.94
CA LEU A 324 -1.36 -22.34 -26.65
C LEU A 324 -1.78 -21.49 -27.85
N ALA A 325 -2.81 -21.92 -28.57
CA ALA A 325 -3.25 -21.28 -29.81
C ALA A 325 -3.65 -19.79 -29.66
N PHE A 326 -4.01 -19.35 -28.45
CA PHE A 326 -4.38 -17.96 -28.16
C PHE A 326 -3.17 -17.05 -27.86
N ARG A 327 -1.96 -17.61 -27.72
CA ARG A 327 -0.71 -16.86 -27.58
C ARG A 327 -0.07 -16.60 -28.94
N ASP A 328 0.88 -15.66 -28.98
CA ASP A 328 1.56 -15.28 -30.20
C ASP A 328 2.37 -16.44 -30.81
N GLN A 329 1.95 -16.88 -32.00
CA GLN A 329 2.57 -17.97 -32.75
C GLN A 329 3.78 -17.52 -33.59
N SER A 330 4.08 -16.21 -33.65
CA SER A 330 5.09 -15.64 -34.56
C SER A 330 6.52 -16.13 -34.28
N PHE A 331 6.77 -16.62 -33.06
CA PHE A 331 8.06 -17.13 -32.61
C PHE A 331 8.28 -18.64 -32.84
N ASN A 332 7.30 -19.34 -33.41
CA ASN A 332 7.43 -20.77 -33.70
C ASN A 332 8.58 -21.04 -34.67
N GLY A 333 9.38 -22.07 -34.37
CA GLY A 333 10.49 -22.48 -35.25
C GLY A 333 11.79 -21.67 -35.08
N GLN A 334 11.81 -20.65 -34.22
CA GLN A 334 12.96 -19.73 -34.13
C GLN A 334 14.04 -20.18 -33.12
N PHE A 335 13.65 -20.92 -32.08
CA PHE A 335 14.51 -21.18 -30.93
C PHE A 335 14.79 -22.66 -30.73
N GLU A 336 16.01 -22.96 -30.29
CA GLU A 336 16.43 -24.31 -29.91
C GLU A 336 15.96 -24.68 -28.50
N ILE A 337 15.99 -25.98 -28.22
CA ILE A 337 15.70 -26.52 -26.89
C ILE A 337 16.97 -26.43 -26.03
N PRO A 338 16.95 -25.72 -24.90
CA PRO A 338 18.13 -25.54 -24.07
C PRO A 338 18.36 -26.73 -23.14
N THR A 339 19.63 -26.98 -22.85
CA THR A 339 20.12 -27.83 -21.76
C THR A 339 20.19 -27.05 -20.45
N LEU A 340 20.24 -27.74 -19.32
CA LEU A 340 20.50 -27.10 -18.03
C LEU A 340 21.84 -26.33 -18.03
N GLN A 341 22.88 -26.87 -18.67
CA GLN A 341 24.19 -26.20 -18.77
C GLN A 341 24.07 -24.83 -19.45
N GLU A 342 23.36 -24.75 -20.58
CA GLU A 342 23.20 -23.50 -21.32
C GLU A 342 22.39 -22.45 -20.52
N ILE A 343 21.49 -22.89 -19.66
CA ILE A 343 20.72 -22.00 -18.77
C ILE A 343 21.61 -21.46 -17.65
N ILE A 344 22.47 -22.30 -17.06
CA ILE A 344 23.48 -21.86 -16.09
C ILE A 344 24.45 -20.87 -16.74
N ASP A 345 24.89 -21.14 -17.97
CA ASP A 345 25.76 -20.25 -18.73
C ASP A 345 25.09 -18.89 -19.00
N LEU A 346 23.79 -18.88 -19.30
CA LEU A 346 23.01 -17.66 -19.49
C LEU A 346 23.00 -16.79 -18.22
N VAL A 347 22.63 -17.35 -17.06
CA VAL A 347 22.53 -16.55 -15.82
C VAL A 347 23.90 -16.08 -15.33
N LYS A 348 24.96 -16.88 -15.53
CA LYS A 348 26.35 -16.47 -15.27
C LYS A 348 26.78 -15.35 -16.20
N LYS A 349 26.42 -15.43 -17.48
CA LYS A 349 26.71 -14.36 -18.44
C LYS A 349 26.05 -13.05 -18.01
N VAL A 350 24.77 -13.07 -17.64
CA VAL A 350 24.05 -11.89 -17.12
C VAL A 350 24.76 -11.28 -15.91
N GLU A 351 25.22 -12.10 -14.97
CA GLU A 351 25.97 -11.61 -13.81
C GLU A 351 27.27 -10.93 -14.24
N THR A 352 28.05 -11.56 -15.13
CA THR A 352 29.32 -10.96 -15.59
C THR A 352 29.12 -9.67 -16.38
N THR A 353 27.99 -9.49 -17.07
CA THR A 353 27.74 -8.31 -17.91
C THR A 353 27.01 -7.19 -17.19
N THR A 354 26.18 -7.49 -16.20
CA THR A 354 25.30 -6.51 -15.53
C THR A 354 25.52 -6.39 -14.03
N GLY A 355 26.23 -7.34 -13.41
CA GLY A 355 26.35 -7.46 -11.96
C GLY A 355 25.11 -8.07 -11.28
N LYS A 356 24.00 -8.29 -12.00
CA LYS A 356 22.78 -8.89 -11.44
C LYS A 356 22.95 -10.40 -11.24
N LYS A 357 22.68 -10.87 -10.03
CA LYS A 357 22.69 -12.29 -9.68
C LYS A 357 21.31 -12.90 -9.90
N ILE A 358 21.10 -13.47 -11.08
CA ILE A 358 19.86 -14.21 -11.40
C ILE A 358 19.98 -15.64 -10.88
N GLY A 359 18.93 -16.16 -10.25
CA GLY A 359 18.84 -17.55 -9.82
C GLY A 359 18.18 -18.47 -10.85
N ILE A 360 18.29 -19.77 -10.63
CA ILE A 360 17.52 -20.79 -11.38
C ILE A 360 16.64 -21.58 -10.42
N TYR A 361 15.49 -22.03 -10.93
CA TYR A 361 14.50 -22.74 -10.14
C TYR A 361 14.10 -24.06 -10.84
N PRO A 362 15.02 -25.03 -10.99
CA PRO A 362 14.75 -26.28 -11.69
C PRO A 362 13.64 -27.13 -11.05
N GLU A 363 12.69 -27.59 -11.86
CA GLU A 363 11.76 -28.66 -11.54
C GLU A 363 12.27 -29.99 -12.09
N THR A 364 12.23 -31.07 -11.30
CA THR A 364 12.41 -32.43 -11.84
C THR A 364 11.05 -32.99 -12.30
N LYS A 365 10.84 -33.17 -13.60
CA LYS A 365 9.57 -33.68 -14.15
C LYS A 365 9.51 -35.20 -14.10
N HIS A 366 8.39 -35.76 -13.63
CA HIS A 366 8.12 -37.20 -13.55
C HIS A 366 9.32 -38.05 -13.07
N PRO A 367 9.93 -37.79 -11.89
CA PRO A 367 11.08 -38.56 -11.41
C PRO A 367 10.85 -40.08 -11.37
N THR A 368 9.65 -40.53 -10.98
CA THR A 368 9.30 -41.95 -10.95
C THR A 368 9.32 -42.57 -12.36
N TYR A 369 8.78 -41.88 -13.37
CA TYR A 369 8.85 -42.33 -14.76
C TYR A 369 10.31 -42.40 -15.26
N HIS A 370 11.08 -41.34 -15.06
CA HIS A 370 12.48 -41.29 -15.48
C HIS A 370 13.32 -42.39 -14.85
N THR A 371 13.09 -42.70 -13.58
CA THR A 371 13.72 -43.83 -12.88
C THR A 371 13.35 -45.16 -13.54
N SER A 372 12.08 -45.35 -13.92
CA SER A 372 11.60 -46.60 -14.55
C SER A 372 12.27 -46.89 -15.91
N VAL A 373 12.71 -45.85 -16.62
CA VAL A 373 13.43 -45.96 -17.90
C VAL A 373 14.95 -45.85 -17.77
N GLY A 374 15.48 -45.80 -16.54
CA GLY A 374 16.92 -45.77 -16.26
C GLY A 374 17.57 -44.40 -16.46
N LEU A 375 16.80 -43.31 -16.38
CA LEU A 375 17.23 -41.93 -16.63
C LEU A 375 16.90 -41.00 -15.44
N ALA A 376 17.09 -41.48 -14.20
CA ALA A 376 16.86 -40.71 -12.99
C ALA A 376 17.56 -39.33 -13.02
N LEU A 377 16.84 -38.28 -12.57
CA LEU A 377 17.19 -36.88 -12.82
C LEU A 377 18.09 -36.27 -11.73
N GLU A 378 18.04 -36.79 -10.52
CA GLU A 378 18.62 -36.21 -9.30
C GLU A 378 20.14 -36.11 -9.38
N ILE A 379 20.79 -37.22 -9.75
CA ILE A 379 22.25 -37.28 -9.83
C ILE A 379 22.78 -36.39 -10.97
N PRO A 380 22.24 -36.44 -12.21
CA PRO A 380 22.63 -35.52 -13.27
C PRO A 380 22.45 -34.04 -12.89
N LEU A 381 21.32 -33.68 -12.27
CA LEU A 381 21.04 -32.31 -11.85
C LEU A 381 22.09 -31.81 -10.85
N VAL A 382 22.28 -32.54 -9.75
CA VAL A 382 23.25 -32.17 -8.71
C VAL A 382 24.67 -32.14 -9.25
N SER A 383 25.02 -33.07 -10.16
CA SER A 383 26.34 -33.13 -10.78
C SER A 383 26.62 -31.90 -11.64
N ILE A 384 25.65 -31.46 -12.45
CA ILE A 384 25.78 -30.26 -13.29
C ILE A 384 25.92 -29.01 -12.42
N LEU A 385 25.12 -28.86 -11.36
CA LEU A 385 25.22 -27.72 -10.44
C LEU A 385 26.61 -27.65 -9.76
N LYS A 386 27.09 -28.78 -9.22
CA LYS A 386 28.41 -28.88 -8.57
C LYS A 386 29.56 -28.63 -9.54
N ALA A 387 29.51 -29.23 -10.74
CA ALA A 387 30.53 -29.03 -11.77
C ALA A 387 30.63 -27.55 -12.19
N ASN A 388 29.53 -26.81 -12.08
CA ASN A 388 29.47 -25.39 -12.39
C ASN A 388 29.78 -24.47 -11.20
N ASN A 389 30.01 -24.98 -10.00
CA ASN A 389 30.05 -24.18 -8.76
C ASN A 389 28.80 -23.28 -8.62
N PHE A 390 27.63 -23.77 -9.01
CA PHE A 390 26.36 -23.04 -8.97
C PHE A 390 25.44 -23.70 -7.94
N THR A 391 25.85 -23.62 -6.68
CA THR A 391 25.17 -24.24 -5.53
C THR A 391 24.97 -23.24 -4.39
N ASP A 392 24.86 -21.95 -4.74
CA ASP A 392 24.53 -20.90 -3.77
C ASP A 392 23.03 -21.03 -3.41
N PRO A 393 22.68 -21.26 -2.13
CA PRO A 393 21.29 -21.46 -1.71
C PRO A 393 20.41 -20.22 -1.94
N SER A 394 20.99 -19.04 -2.14
CA SER A 394 20.24 -17.83 -2.54
C SER A 394 19.98 -17.74 -4.04
N ARG A 395 20.50 -18.67 -4.85
CA ARG A 395 20.42 -18.64 -6.32
C ARG A 395 19.92 -19.93 -6.96
N VAL A 396 19.65 -20.96 -6.16
CA VAL A 396 19.12 -22.23 -6.64
C VAL A 396 18.01 -22.70 -5.71
N PHE A 397 16.83 -22.89 -6.26
CA PHE A 397 15.79 -23.71 -5.67
C PHE A 397 15.64 -24.99 -6.50
N ILE A 398 15.27 -26.11 -5.90
CA ILE A 398 14.86 -27.30 -6.66
C ILE A 398 13.45 -27.69 -6.25
N GLN A 399 12.58 -27.94 -7.22
CA GLN A 399 11.19 -28.32 -6.96
C GLN A 399 10.78 -29.65 -7.58
N SER A 400 9.79 -30.28 -6.97
CA SER A 400 9.16 -31.48 -7.49
C SER A 400 7.77 -31.68 -6.90
N PHE A 401 6.91 -32.33 -7.68
CA PHE A 401 5.63 -32.86 -7.21
C PHE A 401 5.82 -34.13 -6.38
N GLU A 402 6.86 -34.92 -6.64
CA GLU A 402 7.09 -36.21 -5.98
C GLU A 402 7.88 -36.08 -4.67
N VAL A 403 7.31 -36.60 -3.58
CA VAL A 403 7.84 -36.49 -2.21
C VAL A 403 9.15 -37.26 -2.05
N GLY A 404 9.21 -38.48 -2.58
CA GLY A 404 10.38 -39.35 -2.53
C GLY A 404 11.60 -38.74 -3.25
N ASN A 405 11.37 -38.02 -4.34
CA ASN A 405 12.40 -37.32 -5.09
C ASN A 405 13.05 -36.20 -4.25
N LEU A 406 12.24 -35.35 -3.60
CA LEU A 406 12.77 -34.28 -2.75
C LEU A 406 13.50 -34.84 -1.52
N LYS A 407 12.98 -35.91 -0.89
CA LYS A 407 13.68 -36.60 0.20
C LYS A 407 15.06 -37.13 -0.24
N ALA A 408 15.18 -37.61 -1.48
CA ALA A 408 16.46 -38.05 -2.03
C ALA A 408 17.41 -36.85 -2.31
N LEU A 409 16.90 -35.78 -2.92
CA LEU A 409 17.67 -34.56 -3.20
C LEU A 409 18.20 -33.89 -1.93
N ASN A 410 17.43 -33.90 -0.84
CA ASN A 410 17.82 -33.36 0.46
C ASN A 410 19.09 -34.04 1.04
N GLN A 411 19.41 -35.25 0.57
CA GLN A 411 20.64 -35.95 0.97
C GLN A 411 21.83 -35.67 0.04
N LEU A 412 21.61 -35.02 -1.12
CA LEU A 412 22.60 -34.88 -2.18
C LEU A 412 23.16 -33.47 -2.32
N ILE A 413 22.38 -32.45 -1.96
CA ILE A 413 22.73 -31.04 -2.14
C ILE A 413 22.09 -30.17 -1.05
N ASP A 414 22.82 -29.12 -0.65
CA ASP A 414 22.39 -28.12 0.34
C ASP A 414 21.93 -26.85 -0.40
N VAL A 415 20.72 -26.92 -0.97
CA VAL A 415 20.00 -25.79 -1.59
C VAL A 415 18.53 -25.92 -1.25
N PRO A 416 17.77 -24.81 -1.17
CA PRO A 416 16.35 -24.85 -0.85
C PRO A 416 15.55 -25.79 -1.75
N LEU A 417 14.78 -26.70 -1.12
CA LEU A 417 13.91 -27.65 -1.79
C LEU A 417 12.44 -27.27 -1.63
N ILE A 418 11.64 -27.45 -2.67
CA ILE A 418 10.27 -26.93 -2.74
C ILE A 418 9.31 -28.02 -3.15
N GLN A 419 8.38 -28.36 -2.24
CA GLN A 419 7.33 -29.32 -2.50
C GLN A 419 6.19 -28.67 -3.30
N LEU A 420 5.98 -29.12 -4.53
CA LEU A 420 4.86 -28.68 -5.36
C LEU A 420 3.58 -29.39 -4.95
N TYR A 421 2.44 -28.68 -5.04
CA TYR A 421 1.10 -29.22 -4.76
C TYR A 421 0.14 -28.89 -5.89
N ASP A 422 -0.64 -29.88 -6.31
CA ASP A 422 -1.64 -29.72 -7.38
C ASP A 422 -3.02 -30.28 -7.02
N ALA A 423 -4.01 -29.88 -7.81
CA ALA A 423 -5.37 -30.43 -7.80
C ALA A 423 -5.84 -30.53 -9.26
N SER A 424 -6.76 -31.43 -9.58
CA SER A 424 -7.18 -31.59 -10.98
C SER A 424 -8.07 -30.45 -11.46
N ASP A 425 -8.89 -29.88 -10.57
CA ASP A 425 -9.75 -28.74 -10.85
C ASP A 425 -10.31 -28.14 -9.55
N VAL A 426 -11.12 -27.09 -9.67
CA VAL A 426 -11.97 -26.52 -8.63
C VAL A 426 -13.43 -26.88 -8.95
N ALA A 427 -14.12 -27.50 -8.00
CA ALA A 427 -15.54 -27.78 -8.09
C ALA A 427 -16.37 -26.49 -8.10
N LEU A 428 -17.64 -26.59 -8.53
CA LEU A 428 -18.54 -25.44 -8.66
C LEU A 428 -18.66 -24.61 -7.37
N ASP A 429 -18.62 -25.26 -6.21
CA ASP A 429 -18.73 -24.63 -4.88
C ASP A 429 -17.41 -24.01 -4.36
N GLY A 430 -16.32 -24.17 -5.10
CA GLY A 430 -14.99 -23.68 -4.74
C GLY A 430 -14.10 -24.69 -4.00
N SER A 431 -14.59 -25.90 -3.71
CA SER A 431 -13.77 -26.97 -3.17
C SER A 431 -12.81 -27.53 -4.23
N LEU A 432 -11.63 -28.00 -3.82
CA LEU A 432 -10.63 -28.55 -4.74
C LEU A 432 -10.91 -30.03 -5.02
N ILE A 433 -10.67 -30.44 -6.26
CA ILE A 433 -10.66 -31.86 -6.65
C ILE A 433 -9.23 -32.37 -6.47
N GLU A 434 -8.99 -32.94 -5.29
CA GLU A 434 -7.66 -33.32 -4.83
C GLU A 434 -7.09 -34.50 -5.63
N ILE A 435 -5.77 -34.46 -5.86
CA ILE A 435 -5.01 -35.55 -6.48
C ILE A 435 -3.84 -35.99 -5.61
N GLN A 436 -3.26 -37.13 -5.98
CA GLN A 436 -2.20 -37.79 -5.25
C GLN A 436 -0.84 -37.62 -5.96
N PRO A 437 0.27 -37.38 -5.23
CA PRO A 437 1.62 -37.50 -5.78
C PRO A 437 1.82 -38.85 -6.48
N TYR A 438 2.42 -38.89 -7.68
CA TYR A 438 2.48 -40.14 -8.43
C TYR A 438 3.35 -41.21 -7.74
N ASP A 439 4.41 -40.81 -7.05
CA ASP A 439 5.24 -41.72 -6.24
C ASP A 439 4.46 -42.34 -5.05
N PHE A 440 3.44 -41.66 -4.54
CA PHE A 440 2.50 -42.23 -3.58
C PHE A 440 1.60 -43.29 -4.21
N VAL A 441 1.15 -43.08 -5.46
CA VAL A 441 0.40 -44.11 -6.21
C VAL A 441 1.24 -45.38 -6.34
N VAL A 442 2.51 -45.25 -6.74
CA VAL A 442 3.41 -46.38 -6.97
C VAL A 442 3.79 -47.09 -5.66
N SER A 443 4.01 -46.35 -4.57
CA SER A 443 4.33 -46.92 -3.26
C SER A 443 3.12 -47.46 -2.50
N GLY A 444 1.90 -47.13 -2.94
CA GLY A 444 0.65 -47.55 -2.30
C GLY A 444 0.24 -46.69 -1.09
N ASP A 445 0.92 -45.57 -0.84
CA ASP A 445 0.44 -44.53 0.06
C ASP A 445 -0.93 -44.02 -0.45
N LYS A 446 -1.83 -43.61 0.43
CA LYS A 446 -3.19 -43.15 0.10
C LYS A 446 -3.38 -41.65 0.26
N ARG A 447 -2.37 -40.95 0.78
CA ARG A 447 -2.42 -39.50 0.97
C ARG A 447 -2.44 -38.76 -0.35
N THR A 448 -3.11 -37.62 -0.33
CA THR A 448 -3.23 -36.64 -1.41
C THR A 448 -2.43 -35.38 -1.07
N TYR A 449 -2.38 -34.42 -1.99
CA TYR A 449 -1.85 -33.10 -1.67
C TYR A 449 -2.66 -32.36 -0.59
N ALA A 450 -3.92 -32.71 -0.36
CA ALA A 450 -4.69 -32.17 0.76
C ALA A 450 -4.07 -32.57 2.11
N ASP A 451 -3.68 -33.84 2.25
CA ASP A 451 -3.08 -34.35 3.48
C ASP A 451 -1.73 -33.67 3.77
N LEU A 452 -0.95 -33.36 2.73
CA LEU A 452 0.33 -32.66 2.83
C LEU A 452 0.19 -31.16 3.15
N ARG A 453 -0.99 -30.57 2.93
CA ARG A 453 -1.29 -29.15 3.22
C ARG A 453 -1.93 -28.91 4.59
N THR A 454 -2.17 -29.96 5.38
CA THR A 454 -2.56 -29.81 6.78
C THR A 454 -1.38 -29.32 7.63
N PRO A 455 -1.59 -28.72 8.81
CA PRO A 455 -0.48 -28.37 9.71
C PRO A 455 0.46 -29.55 10.01
N GLU A 456 -0.07 -30.75 10.21
CA GLU A 456 0.73 -31.97 10.41
C GLU A 456 1.49 -32.38 9.14
N GLY A 457 0.86 -32.27 7.96
CA GLY A 457 1.50 -32.53 6.67
C GLY A 457 2.64 -31.55 6.38
N LEU A 458 2.43 -30.26 6.66
CA LEU A 458 3.45 -29.22 6.51
C LEU A 458 4.62 -29.44 7.47
N ALA A 459 4.36 -29.90 8.70
CA ALA A 459 5.42 -30.29 9.61
C ALA A 459 6.24 -31.49 9.09
N GLU A 460 5.62 -32.45 8.38
CA GLU A 460 6.38 -33.51 7.67
C GLU A 460 7.20 -32.91 6.52
N VAL A 461 6.60 -32.03 5.72
CA VAL A 461 7.26 -31.39 4.56
C VAL A 461 8.52 -30.64 4.99
N ALA A 462 8.45 -29.91 6.11
CA ALA A 462 9.58 -29.19 6.71
C ALA A 462 10.77 -30.08 7.12
N THR A 463 10.61 -31.41 7.14
CA THR A 463 11.73 -32.34 7.38
C THR A 463 12.60 -32.58 6.15
N TYR A 464 12.13 -32.23 4.96
CA TYR A 464 12.83 -32.50 3.70
C TYR A 464 12.77 -31.37 2.67
N ALA A 465 11.96 -30.34 2.89
CA ALA A 465 11.82 -29.18 2.03
C ALA A 465 11.85 -27.89 2.86
N ASP A 466 12.25 -26.81 2.21
CA ASP A 466 12.36 -25.46 2.78
C ASP A 466 11.16 -24.57 2.39
N GLY A 467 10.29 -25.08 1.51
CA GLY A 467 9.07 -24.41 1.12
C GLY A 467 8.11 -25.27 0.33
N ILE A 468 6.97 -24.67 -0.01
CA ILE A 468 5.90 -25.25 -0.82
C ILE A 468 5.63 -24.36 -2.04
N GLY A 469 5.31 -24.98 -3.16
CA GLY A 469 4.83 -24.31 -4.36
C GLY A 469 3.42 -24.79 -4.69
N PRO A 470 2.38 -24.23 -4.05
CA PRO A 470 1.01 -24.66 -4.29
C PRO A 470 0.43 -24.03 -5.56
N TRP A 471 -0.51 -24.72 -6.20
CA TRP A 471 -1.41 -24.04 -7.13
C TRP A 471 -2.15 -22.89 -6.41
N LYS A 472 -2.23 -21.70 -7.02
CA LYS A 472 -2.77 -20.47 -6.41
C LYS A 472 -4.19 -20.64 -5.87
N ARG A 473 -4.98 -21.56 -6.43
CA ARG A 473 -6.35 -21.87 -5.96
C ARG A 473 -6.41 -22.60 -4.62
N MET A 474 -5.29 -23.14 -4.13
CA MET A 474 -5.18 -23.67 -2.78
C MET A 474 -5.09 -22.58 -1.70
N ILE A 475 -4.77 -21.35 -2.10
CA ILE A 475 -4.70 -20.19 -1.22
C ILE A 475 -5.97 -19.35 -1.38
N VAL A 476 -6.28 -18.94 -2.62
CA VAL A 476 -7.51 -18.21 -2.97
C VAL A 476 -8.23 -18.98 -4.07
N SER A 477 -9.18 -19.82 -3.66
CA SER A 477 -10.02 -20.59 -4.60
C SER A 477 -11.05 -19.69 -5.29
N VAL A 478 -11.73 -20.24 -6.30
CA VAL A 478 -12.78 -19.59 -7.07
C VAL A 478 -14.04 -20.46 -7.08
N LYS A 479 -15.21 -19.86 -7.12
CA LYS A 479 -16.49 -20.57 -7.25
C LYS A 479 -17.22 -20.12 -8.50
N GLY A 480 -17.85 -21.07 -9.18
CA GLY A 480 -18.68 -20.78 -10.35
C GLY A 480 -20.07 -20.31 -9.96
N VAL A 481 -20.80 -19.84 -10.96
CA VAL A 481 -22.22 -19.49 -10.87
C VAL A 481 -23.03 -20.57 -11.58
N ASP A 482 -24.09 -21.05 -10.96
CA ASP A 482 -25.09 -21.92 -11.57
C ASP A 482 -26.47 -21.36 -11.21
N ALA A 483 -26.91 -20.36 -11.96
CA ALA A 483 -28.17 -19.66 -11.75
C ALA A 483 -29.37 -20.52 -12.17
N ASN A 484 -29.14 -21.49 -13.06
CA ASN A 484 -30.18 -22.31 -13.66
C ASN A 484 -30.43 -23.64 -12.88
N GLY A 485 -29.47 -24.04 -12.03
CA GLY A 485 -29.54 -25.18 -11.13
C GLY A 485 -29.29 -26.54 -11.79
N ASP A 486 -28.61 -26.59 -12.94
CA ASP A 486 -28.31 -27.83 -13.68
C ASP A 486 -26.99 -28.50 -13.26
N GLY A 487 -26.25 -27.89 -12.35
CA GLY A 487 -24.94 -28.35 -11.88
C GLY A 487 -23.79 -28.01 -12.82
N ILE A 488 -24.02 -27.17 -13.84
CA ILE A 488 -23.03 -26.71 -14.79
C ILE A 488 -22.79 -25.21 -14.52
N ALA A 489 -21.53 -24.79 -14.59
CA ALA A 489 -21.20 -23.38 -14.44
C ALA A 489 -21.70 -22.58 -15.66
N ASP A 490 -22.35 -21.45 -15.40
CA ASP A 490 -22.84 -20.52 -16.40
C ASP A 490 -21.70 -19.68 -17.00
N ASP A 491 -21.81 -19.36 -18.30
CA ASP A 491 -21.03 -18.29 -18.95
C ASP A 491 -21.63 -16.94 -18.54
N VAL A 492 -21.06 -16.34 -17.49
CA VAL A 492 -21.60 -15.14 -16.86
C VAL A 492 -21.31 -13.91 -17.71
N ASN A 493 -20.21 -13.93 -18.47
CA ASN A 493 -19.75 -12.78 -19.25
C ASN A 493 -20.25 -12.78 -20.71
N GLY A 494 -20.76 -13.92 -21.21
CA GLY A 494 -21.35 -14.11 -22.52
C GLY A 494 -20.35 -14.28 -23.67
N ASP A 495 -19.11 -14.68 -23.40
CA ASP A 495 -18.06 -14.85 -24.41
C ASP A 495 -18.06 -16.23 -25.10
N GLY A 496 -18.94 -17.14 -24.65
CA GLY A 496 -19.09 -18.49 -25.18
C GLY A 496 -18.14 -19.51 -24.57
N THR A 497 -17.39 -19.13 -23.52
CA THR A 497 -16.55 -20.02 -22.72
C THR A 497 -16.87 -19.90 -21.24
N VAL A 498 -16.59 -20.95 -20.48
CA VAL A 498 -16.73 -20.93 -19.02
C VAL A 498 -15.34 -21.15 -18.45
N ASP A 499 -14.74 -20.10 -17.91
CA ASP A 499 -13.41 -20.12 -17.32
C ASP A 499 -13.31 -19.29 -16.04
N ASP A 500 -12.12 -18.89 -15.60
CA ASP A 500 -12.00 -18.16 -14.34
C ASP A 500 -12.63 -16.76 -14.44
N ALA A 501 -12.79 -16.19 -15.63
CA ALA A 501 -13.44 -14.90 -15.82
C ALA A 501 -14.92 -14.91 -15.40
N ASP A 502 -15.55 -16.08 -15.34
CA ASP A 502 -16.95 -16.27 -14.91
C ASP A 502 -17.08 -16.60 -13.42
N LYS A 503 -15.95 -16.82 -12.75
CA LYS A 503 -15.91 -17.25 -11.36
C LYS A 503 -15.64 -16.08 -10.43
N THR A 504 -16.07 -16.23 -9.18
CA THR A 504 -15.77 -15.28 -8.09
C THR A 504 -14.83 -15.89 -7.08
N ILE A 505 -13.98 -15.09 -6.45
CA ILE A 505 -13.04 -15.58 -5.43
C ILE A 505 -13.77 -16.03 -4.15
N THR A 506 -13.14 -16.96 -3.45
CA THR A 506 -13.49 -17.37 -2.08
C THR A 506 -12.56 -16.70 -1.07
N PRO A 507 -12.92 -16.64 0.23
CA PRO A 507 -12.00 -16.18 1.27
C PRO A 507 -10.68 -16.99 1.26
N PRO A 508 -9.53 -16.35 1.53
CA PRO A 508 -8.25 -17.04 1.60
C PRO A 508 -8.23 -18.16 2.65
N THR A 509 -7.49 -19.24 2.37
CA THR A 509 -7.21 -20.31 3.34
C THR A 509 -6.13 -19.90 4.34
N SER A 510 -5.93 -20.69 5.40
CA SER A 510 -4.83 -20.50 6.35
C SER A 510 -3.47 -21.01 5.85
N LEU A 511 -3.38 -21.54 4.62
CA LEU A 511 -2.23 -22.30 4.14
C LEU A 511 -0.90 -21.52 4.24
N ILE A 512 -0.89 -20.22 3.95
CA ILE A 512 0.32 -19.39 4.07
C ILE A 512 0.77 -19.34 5.54
N THR A 513 -0.14 -18.98 6.44
CA THR A 513 0.13 -18.90 7.88
C THR A 513 0.57 -20.25 8.44
N ASP A 514 -0.09 -21.35 8.05
CA ASP A 514 0.25 -22.69 8.52
C ASP A 514 1.63 -23.14 8.01
N ALA A 515 1.99 -22.80 6.76
CA ALA A 515 3.31 -23.08 6.20
C ALA A 515 4.39 -22.26 6.89
N HIS A 516 4.16 -20.96 7.12
CA HIS A 516 5.10 -20.09 7.84
C HIS A 516 5.31 -20.55 9.29
N ASN A 517 4.26 -21.00 9.97
CA ASN A 517 4.37 -21.60 11.31
C ASN A 517 5.25 -22.88 11.32
N ALA A 518 5.30 -23.60 10.20
CA ALA A 518 6.20 -24.73 10.00
C ALA A 518 7.61 -24.33 9.49
N GLY A 519 7.86 -23.04 9.26
CA GLY A 519 9.12 -22.52 8.74
C GLY A 519 9.32 -22.69 7.23
N LEU A 520 8.23 -22.88 6.46
CA LEU A 520 8.26 -23.15 5.02
C LEU A 520 7.95 -21.89 4.21
N LEU A 521 8.75 -21.60 3.19
CA LEU A 521 8.44 -20.59 2.17
C LEU A 521 7.20 -20.98 1.34
N VAL A 522 6.49 -20.01 0.78
CA VAL A 522 5.30 -20.25 -0.07
C VAL A 522 5.44 -19.53 -1.41
N HIS A 523 5.64 -20.30 -2.49
CA HIS A 523 5.83 -19.81 -3.86
C HIS A 523 4.73 -20.31 -4.82
N PRO A 524 3.50 -19.75 -4.80
CA PRO A 524 2.40 -20.27 -5.61
C PRO A 524 2.59 -20.09 -7.13
N TYR A 525 1.94 -20.98 -7.87
CA TYR A 525 1.84 -20.95 -9.33
C TYR A 525 0.38 -20.98 -9.83
N THR A 526 0.01 -20.49 -11.01
CA THR A 526 0.76 -19.58 -11.88
C THR A 526 -0.09 -18.32 -12.10
N PHE A 527 0.53 -17.16 -11.98
CA PHE A 527 -0.10 -15.86 -12.29
C PHE A 527 0.05 -15.54 -13.77
N ARG A 528 -1.06 -15.15 -14.41
CA ARG A 528 -1.18 -14.99 -15.86
C ARG A 528 -1.96 -13.72 -16.18
N ASN A 529 -1.56 -13.01 -17.23
CA ASN A 529 -2.22 -11.77 -17.64
C ASN A 529 -3.54 -12.02 -18.38
N GLU A 530 -3.68 -13.16 -19.04
CA GLU A 530 -4.83 -13.44 -19.88
C GLU A 530 -6.11 -13.57 -19.02
N THR A 531 -7.16 -12.84 -19.41
CA THR A 531 -8.43 -12.70 -18.65
C THR A 531 -9.01 -14.04 -18.21
N ARG A 532 -8.89 -15.08 -19.04
CA ARG A 532 -9.38 -16.43 -18.76
C ARG A 532 -8.83 -17.11 -17.50
N TYR A 533 -7.74 -16.57 -16.96
CA TYR A 533 -7.08 -17.07 -15.74
C TYR A 533 -7.28 -16.14 -14.54
N LEU A 534 -8.03 -15.05 -14.73
CA LEU A 534 -8.31 -14.03 -13.72
C LEU A 534 -9.76 -14.15 -13.28
N ALA A 535 -9.98 -14.29 -11.97
CA ALA A 535 -11.32 -14.22 -11.41
C ALA A 535 -11.99 -12.87 -11.73
N SER A 536 -13.31 -12.88 -11.89
CA SER A 536 -14.11 -11.68 -12.20
C SER A 536 -13.85 -10.52 -11.23
N ASP A 537 -13.57 -10.81 -9.95
CA ASP A 537 -13.27 -9.85 -8.89
C ASP A 537 -12.09 -8.93 -9.21
N TYR A 538 -11.13 -9.40 -10.02
CA TYR A 538 -9.95 -8.64 -10.43
C TYR A 538 -10.23 -7.67 -11.58
N LYS A 539 -11.39 -7.76 -12.24
CA LYS A 539 -11.81 -6.87 -13.33
C LYS A 539 -10.79 -6.78 -14.47
N GLY A 540 -10.13 -7.90 -14.77
CA GLY A 540 -9.09 -7.99 -15.80
C GLY A 540 -7.75 -7.33 -15.44
N ASP A 541 -7.52 -6.95 -14.17
CA ASP A 541 -6.23 -6.44 -13.70
C ASP A 541 -5.39 -7.57 -13.06
N PRO A 542 -4.37 -8.12 -13.75
CA PRO A 542 -3.52 -9.17 -13.19
C PRO A 542 -2.60 -8.67 -12.07
N GLU A 543 -2.21 -7.39 -12.05
CA GLU A 543 -1.40 -6.86 -10.97
C GLU A 543 -2.20 -6.85 -9.66
N ARG A 544 -3.53 -6.65 -9.73
CA ARG A 544 -4.40 -6.70 -8.55
C ARG A 544 -4.46 -8.09 -7.93
N GLU A 545 -4.47 -9.16 -8.74
CA GLU A 545 -4.36 -10.52 -8.24
C GLU A 545 -3.03 -10.73 -7.53
N ILE A 546 -1.91 -10.37 -8.17
CA ILE A 546 -0.57 -10.55 -7.59
C ILE A 546 -0.43 -9.76 -6.28
N ARG A 547 -0.88 -8.50 -6.24
CA ARG A 547 -0.85 -7.66 -5.02
C ARG A 547 -1.64 -8.28 -3.87
N GLN A 548 -2.78 -8.94 -4.14
CA GLN A 548 -3.53 -9.65 -3.10
C GLN A 548 -2.69 -10.76 -2.48
N PHE A 549 -2.05 -11.60 -3.29
CA PHE A 549 -1.24 -12.70 -2.78
C PHE A 549 0.01 -12.22 -2.04
N ILE A 550 0.65 -11.14 -2.51
CA ILE A 550 1.73 -10.49 -1.75
C ILE A 550 1.22 -10.00 -0.39
N GLY A 551 0.06 -9.34 -0.34
CA GLY A 551 -0.54 -8.87 0.91
C GLY A 551 -0.95 -10.00 1.86
N LEU A 552 -1.22 -11.20 1.34
CA LEU A 552 -1.46 -12.41 2.13
C LEU A 552 -0.17 -13.06 2.66
N GLY A 553 1.01 -12.70 2.13
CA GLY A 553 2.30 -13.16 2.64
C GLY A 553 3.04 -14.19 1.80
N VAL A 554 2.75 -14.34 0.50
CA VAL A 554 3.56 -15.23 -0.33
C VAL A 554 5.01 -14.74 -0.41
N ASP A 555 5.99 -15.65 -0.32
CA ASP A 555 7.42 -15.34 -0.31
C ASP A 555 8.02 -15.17 -1.71
N GLY A 556 7.22 -15.51 -2.73
CA GLY A 556 7.57 -15.47 -4.13
C GLY A 556 6.41 -15.99 -4.96
N PHE A 557 6.48 -15.87 -6.27
CA PHE A 557 5.40 -16.37 -7.12
C PHE A 557 5.87 -16.64 -8.55
N PHE A 558 5.28 -17.67 -9.16
CA PHE A 558 5.51 -18.05 -10.54
C PHE A 558 4.57 -17.28 -11.47
N THR A 559 5.13 -16.59 -12.46
CA THR A 559 4.34 -15.88 -13.46
C THR A 559 4.86 -16.08 -14.87
N ASP A 560 3.92 -16.17 -15.82
CA ASP A 560 4.21 -16.18 -17.25
C ASP A 560 4.59 -14.79 -17.77
N PHE A 561 4.45 -13.74 -16.95
CA PHE A 561 4.63 -12.32 -17.29
C PHE A 561 5.45 -11.59 -16.22
N ALA A 562 6.76 -11.86 -16.17
CA ALA A 562 7.68 -11.30 -15.18
C ALA A 562 7.58 -9.77 -15.01
N GLY A 563 7.34 -9.03 -16.10
CA GLY A 563 7.15 -7.58 -16.04
C GLY A 563 5.93 -7.15 -15.21
N THR A 564 4.80 -7.85 -15.35
CA THR A 564 3.61 -7.63 -14.51
C THR A 564 3.92 -7.96 -13.05
N GLY A 565 4.58 -9.11 -12.82
CA GLY A 565 4.97 -9.56 -11.48
C GLY A 565 5.85 -8.54 -10.77
N LYS A 566 6.89 -8.06 -11.46
CA LYS A 566 7.77 -7.00 -10.96
C LYS A 566 6.99 -5.72 -10.64
N ALA A 567 6.12 -5.26 -11.54
CA ALA A 567 5.34 -4.05 -11.30
C ALA A 567 4.44 -4.18 -10.06
N ALA A 568 3.78 -5.33 -9.88
CA ALA A 568 2.96 -5.60 -8.71
C ALA A 568 3.77 -5.66 -7.41
N ARG A 569 4.92 -6.36 -7.41
CA ARG A 569 5.85 -6.40 -6.26
C ARG A 569 6.36 -5.01 -5.92
N ASP A 570 6.92 -4.31 -6.89
CA ASP A 570 7.51 -2.99 -6.71
C ASP A 570 6.47 -2.00 -6.19
N PHE A 571 5.19 -2.12 -6.58
CA PHE A 571 4.10 -1.29 -6.04
C PHE A 571 3.89 -1.49 -4.54
N VAL A 572 3.94 -2.75 -4.06
CA VAL A 572 3.77 -3.08 -2.63
C VAL A 572 5.01 -2.68 -1.83
N THR A 573 6.19 -2.89 -2.41
CA THR A 573 7.51 -2.72 -1.79
C THR A 573 8.15 -1.35 -2.06
N GLN A 574 7.37 -0.39 -2.60
CA GLN A 574 7.85 0.97 -2.85
C GLN A 574 8.49 1.52 -1.59
N GLN A 575 9.68 2.10 -1.68
CA GLN A 575 10.44 2.59 -0.53
C GLN A 575 9.70 3.69 0.27
N PHE A 576 8.86 4.49 -0.39
CA PHE A 576 8.22 5.66 0.20
C PHE A 576 6.71 5.61 0.05
N VAL A 577 6.01 6.19 1.02
CA VAL A 577 4.58 6.46 0.90
C VAL A 577 4.38 7.69 0.02
N ARG A 578 3.46 7.62 -0.95
CA ARG A 578 3.18 8.68 -1.90
C ARG A 578 1.69 8.71 -2.22
N SER A 579 1.10 9.90 -2.10
CA SER A 579 -0.24 10.18 -2.64
C SER A 579 -0.16 10.50 -4.15
N PRO A 580 -1.30 10.57 -4.86
CA PRO A 580 -1.35 11.03 -6.25
C PRO A 580 -0.80 12.45 -6.47
N ASP A 581 -0.79 13.30 -5.45
CA ASP A 581 -0.32 14.68 -5.53
C ASP A 581 1.18 14.85 -5.28
N ASN A 582 1.88 13.74 -5.00
CA ASN A 582 3.31 13.75 -4.79
C ASN A 582 4.06 14.33 -6.00
N PRO A 583 5.06 15.21 -5.79
CA PRO A 583 5.80 15.86 -6.88
C PRO A 583 6.48 14.90 -7.86
N ALA A 584 6.84 13.69 -7.43
CA ALA A 584 7.39 12.65 -8.29
C ALA A 584 6.45 12.25 -9.43
N PHE A 585 5.14 12.50 -9.28
CA PHE A 585 4.12 12.18 -10.27
C PHE A 585 3.63 13.40 -11.07
N ALA A 586 4.26 14.57 -10.92
CA ALA A 586 3.80 15.81 -11.54
C ALA A 586 3.61 15.73 -13.08
N ASN A 587 4.39 14.89 -13.75
CA ASN A 587 4.35 14.71 -15.21
C ASN A 587 3.45 13.56 -15.69
N LEU A 588 2.75 12.88 -14.78
CA LEU A 588 1.84 11.78 -15.10
C LEU A 588 0.42 12.28 -15.38
N SER A 589 -0.34 11.51 -16.16
CA SER A 589 -1.79 11.72 -16.28
C SER A 589 -2.49 11.44 -14.94
N GLU A 590 -3.69 11.99 -14.73
CA GLU A 590 -4.41 11.76 -13.47
C GLU A 590 -4.67 10.27 -13.18
N ALA A 591 -4.98 9.49 -14.22
CA ALA A 591 -5.15 8.05 -14.08
C ALA A 591 -3.86 7.34 -13.66
N ASP A 592 -2.72 7.74 -14.25
CA ASP A 592 -1.42 7.15 -13.94
C ASP A 592 -0.92 7.55 -12.54
N LYS A 593 -1.25 8.75 -12.06
CA LYS A 593 -0.99 9.17 -10.68
C LYS A 593 -1.70 8.27 -9.68
N ILE A 594 -3.00 8.06 -9.88
CA ILE A 594 -3.83 7.20 -9.03
C ILE A 594 -3.32 5.75 -9.06
N LYS A 595 -2.91 5.24 -10.24
CA LYS A 595 -2.37 3.88 -10.37
C LYS A 595 -1.01 3.72 -9.68
N SER A 596 -0.17 4.76 -9.66
CA SER A 596 1.21 4.69 -9.14
C SER A 596 1.31 4.93 -7.64
N ALA A 597 0.39 5.71 -7.07
CA ALA A 597 0.36 6.06 -5.65
C ALA A 597 0.03 4.84 -4.77
N ASN A 598 0.80 4.65 -3.70
CA ASN A 598 0.54 3.61 -2.70
C ASN A 598 -0.27 4.11 -1.49
N LEU A 599 -0.64 5.39 -1.47
CA LEU A 599 -1.62 5.96 -0.56
C LEU A 599 -2.71 6.68 -1.38
N PRO A 600 -4.00 6.55 -1.03
CA PRO A 600 -5.03 7.32 -1.71
C PRO A 600 -4.83 8.84 -1.52
N ARG A 601 -5.47 9.63 -2.40
CA ARG A 601 -5.53 11.08 -2.24
C ARG A 601 -6.29 11.45 -0.97
N SER A 602 -5.86 12.52 -0.31
CA SER A 602 -6.46 13.02 0.94
C SER A 602 -6.53 11.91 2.00
N LYS A 603 -5.39 11.26 2.23
CA LYS A 603 -5.19 10.19 3.22
C LYS A 603 -3.80 10.27 3.88
N GLY A 604 -3.13 11.42 3.76
CA GLY A 604 -1.75 11.69 4.09
C GLY A 604 -1.48 11.79 5.58
N PHE A 605 -0.54 12.65 6.00
CA PHE A 605 -0.40 12.95 7.43
C PHE A 605 -1.60 13.74 7.93
N GLU A 606 -2.08 13.42 9.13
CA GLU A 606 -3.06 14.23 9.86
C GLU A 606 -2.57 14.48 11.28
N GLY A 607 -2.07 13.43 11.94
CA GLY A 607 -1.51 13.54 13.28
C GLY A 607 0.01 13.57 13.25
N MET A 608 0.61 14.48 14.01
CA MET A 608 2.02 14.37 14.37
C MET A 608 2.20 14.77 15.83
N ALA A 609 2.88 13.97 16.64
CA ALA A 609 3.23 14.29 18.02
C ALA A 609 4.74 14.46 18.21
N LEU A 610 5.12 15.28 19.18
CA LEU A 610 6.49 15.34 19.71
C LEU A 610 6.43 14.78 21.13
N ASN A 611 7.25 13.78 21.44
CA ASN A 611 7.28 13.20 22.79
C ASN A 611 7.68 14.23 23.86
N ALA A 612 7.42 13.91 25.13
CA ALA A 612 7.72 14.79 26.25
C ALA A 612 9.22 15.11 26.38
N THR A 613 10.09 14.14 26.11
CA THR A 613 11.56 14.33 26.08
C THR A 613 11.98 15.30 24.97
N GLY A 614 11.21 15.36 23.88
CA GLY A 614 11.37 16.34 22.82
C GLY A 614 12.47 16.01 21.81
N ASP A 615 12.80 14.73 21.65
CA ASP A 615 13.80 14.19 20.74
C ASP A 615 13.22 13.32 19.62
N LYS A 616 11.95 12.92 19.73
CA LYS A 616 11.25 12.07 18.74
C LYS A 616 9.94 12.69 18.26
N LEU A 617 9.72 12.65 16.95
CA LEU A 617 8.42 12.88 16.34
C LEU A 617 7.74 11.54 16.05
N TYR A 618 6.41 11.51 16.19
CA TYR A 618 5.56 10.39 15.80
C TYR A 618 4.56 10.90 14.77
N THR A 619 4.65 10.40 13.54
CA THR A 619 3.81 10.86 12.42
C THR A 619 2.79 9.80 12.06
N MET A 620 1.51 10.17 11.92
CA MET A 620 0.40 9.26 11.71
C MET A 620 -0.35 9.57 10.42
N LEU A 621 -0.58 8.51 9.62
CA LEU A 621 -1.37 8.60 8.38
C LEU A 621 -2.87 8.65 8.69
N GLU A 622 -3.67 9.36 7.87
CA GLU A 622 -5.14 9.36 7.92
C GLU A 622 -5.72 8.04 7.40
N GLY A 623 -5.09 7.49 6.35
CA GLY A 623 -5.58 6.32 5.62
C GLY A 623 -4.60 5.17 5.54
N ALA A 624 -5.15 4.01 5.22
CA ALA A 624 -4.37 2.79 5.00
C ALA A 624 -3.60 2.87 3.67
N ILE A 625 -2.44 2.22 3.64
CA ILE A 625 -1.68 1.98 2.41
C ILE A 625 -2.53 1.11 1.47
N VAL A 626 -2.50 1.39 0.17
CA VAL A 626 -3.32 0.71 -0.86
C VAL A 626 -3.04 -0.80 -0.89
N SER A 627 -1.78 -1.20 -0.69
CA SER A 627 -1.36 -2.60 -0.65
C SER A 627 -1.59 -3.29 0.70
N ASP A 628 -2.06 -2.57 1.71
CA ASP A 628 -2.38 -3.17 3.01
C ASP A 628 -3.60 -4.09 2.90
N SER A 629 -3.47 -5.35 3.30
CA SER A 629 -4.61 -6.28 3.35
C SER A 629 -5.63 -5.88 4.41
N ASN A 630 -5.22 -5.11 5.42
CA ASN A 630 -6.08 -4.56 6.46
C ASN A 630 -6.31 -3.06 6.27
N GLN A 631 -7.39 -2.73 5.54
CA GLN A 631 -7.77 -1.34 5.25
C GLN A 631 -8.26 -0.53 6.47
N ASN A 632 -8.25 -1.10 7.68
CA ASN A 632 -8.51 -0.40 8.94
C ASN A 632 -7.22 -0.08 9.73
N ARG A 633 -6.03 -0.44 9.20
CA ARG A 633 -4.74 -0.16 9.81
C ARG A 633 -4.18 1.18 9.33
N LEU A 634 -3.85 2.04 10.29
CA LEU A 634 -3.10 3.27 10.08
C LEU A 634 -1.70 3.10 10.69
N LEU A 635 -0.69 3.70 10.06
CA LEU A 635 0.69 3.60 10.52
C LEU A 635 1.10 4.86 11.28
N ILE A 636 1.76 4.66 12.42
CA ILE A 636 2.45 5.68 13.19
C ILE A 636 3.95 5.41 13.07
N ASN A 637 4.72 6.33 12.50
CA ASN A 637 6.16 6.18 12.30
C ASN A 637 6.95 7.07 13.26
N GLU A 638 8.00 6.52 13.85
CA GLU A 638 8.92 7.28 14.70
C GLU A 638 10.05 7.93 13.88
N PHE A 639 10.32 9.19 14.17
CA PHE A 639 11.39 10.00 13.57
C PHE A 639 12.29 10.61 14.64
N ASP A 640 13.60 10.45 14.48
CA ASP A 640 14.60 10.98 15.38
C ASP A 640 15.05 12.39 14.96
N LEU A 641 14.82 13.39 15.82
CA LEU A 641 15.15 14.79 15.53
C LEU A 641 16.66 15.05 15.46
N LYS A 642 17.48 14.24 16.11
CA LYS A 642 18.93 14.43 16.19
C LYS A 642 19.63 13.92 14.93
N THR A 643 19.27 12.71 14.48
CA THR A 643 19.80 12.13 13.23
C THR A 643 19.06 12.62 12.01
N LYS A 644 17.84 13.16 12.19
CA LYS A 644 16.89 13.56 11.15
C LYS A 644 16.52 12.39 10.23
N GLN A 645 16.26 11.24 10.83
CA GLN A 645 15.91 10.01 10.12
C GLN A 645 14.75 9.32 10.82
N TYR A 646 13.88 8.68 10.02
CA TYR A 646 12.97 7.67 10.54
C TYR A 646 13.78 6.53 11.14
N THR A 647 13.37 6.05 12.32
CA THR A 647 14.13 5.03 13.05
C THR A 647 13.88 3.61 12.54
N GLY A 648 12.80 3.42 11.79
CA GLY A 648 12.28 2.12 11.38
C GLY A 648 11.27 1.53 12.36
N GLU A 649 11.08 2.15 13.53
CA GLU A 649 10.02 1.80 14.47
C GLU A 649 8.68 2.33 13.95
N THR A 650 7.71 1.42 13.81
CA THR A 650 6.37 1.70 13.30
C THR A 650 5.32 0.98 14.12
N PHE A 651 4.21 1.66 14.41
CA PHE A 651 3.11 1.15 15.22
C PHE A 651 1.81 1.15 14.40
N SER A 652 0.97 0.14 14.64
CA SER A 652 -0.32 0.00 13.95
C SER A 652 -1.46 0.52 14.80
N TYR A 653 -2.21 1.50 14.30
CA TYR A 653 -3.46 1.98 14.90
C TYR A 653 -4.67 1.37 14.19
N ARG A 654 -5.65 0.88 14.94
CA ARG A 654 -6.88 0.27 14.38
C ARG A 654 -8.01 1.28 14.36
N LEU A 655 -8.58 1.59 13.20
CA LEU A 655 -9.85 2.33 13.10
C LEU A 655 -11.01 1.51 13.70
N ASN A 656 -11.98 2.17 14.34
CA ASN A 656 -13.15 1.45 14.91
C ASN A 656 -14.09 0.89 13.85
N ALA A 657 -14.08 1.48 12.65
CA ALA A 657 -14.89 1.05 11.52
C ALA A 657 -14.27 1.55 10.20
N PRO A 658 -14.58 0.89 9.07
CA PRO A 658 -14.24 1.42 7.75
C PRO A 658 -14.86 2.81 7.52
N GLY A 659 -14.16 3.66 6.76
CA GLY A 659 -14.61 5.02 6.44
C GLY A 659 -14.50 6.02 7.60
N ARG A 660 -13.83 5.64 8.70
CA ARG A 660 -13.35 6.58 9.72
C ARG A 660 -12.04 7.20 9.26
N ALA A 661 -11.74 8.35 9.84
CA ALA A 661 -10.49 9.06 9.68
C ALA A 661 -10.01 9.52 11.05
N ILE A 662 -8.71 9.81 11.14
CA ILE A 662 -8.20 10.56 12.29
C ILE A 662 -8.32 12.07 12.05
N GLY A 663 -7.91 12.87 13.02
CA GLY A 663 -7.80 14.32 12.87
C GLY A 663 -6.58 14.92 13.57
N ASP A 664 -6.07 14.31 14.65
CA ASP A 664 -4.81 14.76 15.28
C ASP A 664 -4.21 13.63 16.12
N LEU A 665 -2.91 13.75 16.39
CA LEU A 665 -2.12 12.95 17.32
C LEU A 665 -1.27 13.89 18.20
N THR A 666 -1.47 13.86 19.52
CA THR A 666 -0.71 14.68 20.48
C THR A 666 -0.17 13.83 21.63
N ALA A 667 1.00 14.20 22.18
CA ALA A 667 1.65 13.43 23.24
C ALA A 667 1.06 13.75 24.62
N ILE A 668 0.89 12.71 25.44
CA ILE A 668 0.66 12.81 26.89
C ILE A 668 2.01 12.73 27.62
N ASN A 669 2.85 11.77 27.21
CA ASN A 669 4.20 11.59 27.70
C ASN A 669 5.09 11.00 26.59
N ASP A 670 6.07 10.16 26.92
CA ASP A 670 7.00 9.61 25.94
C ASP A 670 6.44 8.43 25.14
N HIS A 671 5.36 7.79 25.60
CA HIS A 671 4.78 6.60 24.96
C HIS A 671 3.25 6.61 24.90
N GLU A 672 2.57 7.46 25.67
CA GLU A 672 1.12 7.66 25.60
C GLU A 672 0.75 8.88 24.75
N PHE A 673 -0.27 8.73 23.90
CA PHE A 673 -0.74 9.76 22.98
C PHE A 673 -2.28 9.84 22.97
N ILE A 674 -2.82 10.99 22.54
CA ILE A 674 -4.24 11.17 22.26
C ILE A 674 -4.44 11.21 20.74
N VAL A 675 -5.42 10.46 20.24
CA VAL A 675 -5.84 10.41 18.84
C VAL A 675 -7.29 10.88 18.73
N ILE A 676 -7.56 11.78 17.79
CA ILE A 676 -8.93 12.10 17.37
C ILE A 676 -9.37 11.09 16.31
N GLU A 677 -10.54 10.46 16.45
CA GLU A 677 -11.14 9.60 15.41
C GLU A 677 -12.59 10.02 15.12
N ARG A 678 -12.92 10.22 13.84
CA ARG A 678 -14.17 10.83 13.37
C ARG A 678 -14.79 10.15 12.14
N ASP A 679 -16.10 10.27 11.93
CA ASP A 679 -16.68 10.17 10.56
C ASP A 679 -16.49 11.47 9.77
N SER A 680 -16.79 11.41 8.47
CA SER A 680 -17.02 12.57 7.61
C SER A 680 -18.42 13.19 7.73
N GLY A 681 -19.22 12.82 8.74
CA GLY A 681 -20.55 13.39 8.97
C GLY A 681 -20.46 14.71 9.74
N GLN A 682 -21.45 15.59 9.56
CA GLN A 682 -21.54 16.88 10.27
C GLN A 682 -22.98 17.24 10.65
N GLY A 683 -23.13 17.99 11.73
CA GLY A 683 -24.42 18.44 12.23
C GLY A 683 -25.18 17.45 13.09
N ASN A 684 -26.34 17.89 13.57
CA ASN A 684 -27.14 17.16 14.54
C ASN A 684 -27.91 16.01 13.89
N ALA A 685 -27.66 14.77 14.34
CA ALA A 685 -28.34 13.57 13.84
C ALA A 685 -29.86 13.54 14.07
N SER A 686 -30.39 14.41 14.95
CA SER A 686 -31.84 14.55 15.17
C SER A 686 -32.49 15.57 14.23
N ASP A 687 -31.71 16.39 13.54
CA ASP A 687 -32.23 17.38 12.59
C ASP A 687 -32.24 16.78 11.18
N PRO A 688 -33.43 16.56 10.57
CA PRO A 688 -33.55 15.93 9.25
C PRO A 688 -32.95 16.76 8.11
N ALA A 689 -32.60 18.02 8.35
CA ALA A 689 -31.94 18.86 7.36
C ALA A 689 -30.48 18.42 7.09
N PHE A 690 -29.84 17.72 8.04
CA PHE A 690 -28.53 17.09 7.83
C PHE A 690 -28.70 15.70 7.22
N THR A 691 -28.43 15.58 5.92
CA THR A 691 -28.54 14.31 5.18
C THR A 691 -27.41 13.32 5.50
N ASN A 692 -26.27 13.80 5.98
CA ASN A 692 -25.14 13.00 6.48
C ASN A 692 -24.67 13.53 7.85
N PRO A 693 -25.44 13.26 8.93
CA PRO A 693 -25.15 13.84 10.24
C PRO A 693 -23.91 13.25 10.90
N ALA A 694 -23.31 13.97 11.85
CA ALA A 694 -22.21 13.45 12.67
C ALA A 694 -22.70 12.30 13.55
N ARG A 695 -21.97 11.18 13.58
CA ARG A 695 -22.34 9.98 14.36
C ARG A 695 -21.26 9.49 15.30
N SER A 696 -19.99 9.80 15.04
CA SER A 696 -18.87 9.49 15.92
C SER A 696 -17.79 10.55 15.80
N LYS A 697 -17.46 11.18 16.91
CA LYS A 697 -16.34 12.11 17.10
C LYS A 697 -15.72 11.81 18.46
N LYS A 698 -14.57 11.15 18.50
CA LYS A 698 -14.04 10.57 19.75
C LYS A 698 -12.57 10.87 19.93
N LEU A 699 -12.17 10.99 21.20
CA LEU A 699 -10.78 11.07 21.62
C LEU A 699 -10.38 9.74 22.25
N TYR A 700 -9.30 9.14 21.75
CA TYR A 700 -8.73 7.91 22.28
C TYR A 700 -7.35 8.17 22.87
N LYS A 701 -7.04 7.54 24.00
CA LYS A 701 -5.66 7.39 24.47
C LYS A 701 -5.09 6.12 23.86
N ILE A 702 -3.86 6.17 23.37
CA ILE A 702 -3.07 5.01 22.97
C ILE A 702 -1.78 4.94 23.78
N ASP A 703 -1.24 3.74 23.98
CA ASP A 703 0.08 3.51 24.56
C ASP A 703 0.92 2.66 23.59
N LEU A 704 2.00 3.23 23.07
CA LEU A 704 2.87 2.55 22.10
C LEU A 704 3.62 1.35 22.70
N ASN A 705 3.67 1.24 24.03
CA ASN A 705 4.26 0.08 24.72
C ASN A 705 3.29 -1.10 24.86
N VAL A 706 2.01 -0.93 24.53
CA VAL A 706 0.96 -1.94 24.72
C VAL A 706 0.38 -2.34 23.36
N ILE A 707 0.87 -3.46 22.84
CA ILE A 707 0.43 -4.04 21.57
C ILE A 707 -0.49 -5.23 21.83
N ASP A 708 -1.66 -5.23 21.20
CA ASP A 708 -2.62 -6.32 21.27
C ASP A 708 -2.15 -7.56 20.50
N GLN A 709 -2.88 -8.67 20.63
CA GLN A 709 -2.54 -9.94 19.97
C GLN A 709 -2.56 -9.88 18.43
N ASP A 710 -3.20 -8.88 17.84
CA ASP A 710 -3.29 -8.69 16.40
C ASP A 710 -2.24 -7.66 15.90
N GLY A 711 -1.34 -7.18 16.78
CA GLY A 711 -0.27 -6.26 16.44
C GLY A 711 -0.66 -4.78 16.44
N PHE A 712 -1.78 -4.39 17.05
CA PHE A 712 -2.23 -2.99 17.13
C PHE A 712 -1.98 -2.38 18.50
N VAL A 713 -1.71 -1.07 18.55
CA VAL A 713 -1.67 -0.34 19.82
C VAL A 713 -3.06 -0.37 20.47
N GLU A 714 -3.10 -0.71 21.76
CA GLU A 714 -4.36 -0.66 22.51
C GLU A 714 -4.85 0.78 22.65
N LYS A 715 -6.18 0.96 22.61
CA LYS A 715 -6.80 2.28 22.74
C LYS A 715 -7.90 2.33 23.79
N GLU A 716 -7.89 3.37 24.63
CA GLU A 716 -8.89 3.68 25.66
C GLU A 716 -9.70 4.91 25.23
N LEU A 717 -11.04 4.85 25.31
CA LEU A 717 -11.88 6.03 25.07
C LEU A 717 -11.69 7.08 26.19
N LEU A 718 -11.22 8.27 25.81
CA LEU A 718 -11.08 9.41 26.72
C LEU A 718 -12.32 10.30 26.76
N ALA A 719 -12.88 10.62 25.59
CA ALA A 719 -14.04 11.49 25.47
C ALA A 719 -14.86 11.17 24.20
N ASP A 720 -16.18 11.33 24.31
CA ASP A 720 -17.09 11.36 23.17
C ASP A 720 -17.52 12.81 22.93
N LEU A 721 -17.06 13.41 21.83
CA LEU A 721 -17.29 14.81 21.50
C LEU A 721 -18.72 15.08 21.03
N LEU A 722 -19.53 14.04 20.81
CA LEU A 722 -20.97 14.16 20.59
C LEU A 722 -21.78 13.98 21.89
N ASN A 723 -21.12 13.78 23.03
CA ASN A 723 -21.76 13.59 24.32
C ASN A 723 -20.95 14.21 25.47
N ILE A 724 -20.79 15.54 25.42
CA ILE A 724 -20.09 16.31 26.46
C ILE A 724 -21.11 16.88 27.44
N SER A 725 -20.92 16.67 28.75
CA SER A 725 -21.81 17.23 29.77
C SER A 725 -21.65 18.74 29.85
N ASP A 726 -22.74 19.48 29.75
CA ASP A 726 -22.77 20.94 29.87
C ASP A 726 -23.95 21.42 30.75
N PRO A 727 -23.90 21.15 32.06
CA PRO A 727 -24.98 21.54 32.99
C PRO A 727 -25.04 23.06 33.19
N GLN A 728 -24.00 23.79 32.80
CA GLN A 728 -23.90 25.24 32.93
C GLN A 728 -24.34 25.97 31.65
N ALA A 729 -24.71 25.23 30.60
CA ALA A 729 -25.08 25.77 29.29
C ALA A 729 -24.01 26.69 28.67
N ILE A 730 -22.73 26.40 28.92
CA ILE A 730 -21.57 27.13 28.36
C ILE A 730 -21.59 27.05 26.83
N GLY A 731 -22.02 25.92 26.28
CA GLY A 731 -22.08 25.67 24.85
C GLY A 731 -23.16 26.48 24.11
N GLY A 732 -24.06 27.15 24.82
CA GLY A 732 -25.12 27.96 24.23
C GLY A 732 -25.98 27.16 23.25
N ASN A 733 -26.04 27.59 21.98
CA ASN A 733 -26.80 26.92 20.93
C ASN A 733 -26.26 25.53 20.54
N GLY A 734 -25.04 25.18 20.94
CA GLY A 734 -24.49 23.84 20.78
C GLY A 734 -24.97 22.86 21.85
N THR A 735 -25.69 23.33 22.88
CA THR A 735 -26.12 22.52 24.02
C THR A 735 -27.61 22.24 23.97
N THR A 736 -27.98 20.97 24.02
CA THR A 736 -29.38 20.51 24.11
C THR A 736 -29.53 19.58 25.31
N ASN A 737 -30.49 19.86 26.20
CA ASN A 737 -30.75 19.06 27.40
C ASN A 737 -29.51 18.81 28.28
N GLY A 738 -28.64 19.82 28.41
CA GLY A 738 -27.41 19.73 29.20
C GLY A 738 -26.30 18.88 28.57
N VAL A 739 -26.41 18.55 27.29
CA VAL A 739 -25.37 17.88 26.50
C VAL A 739 -24.93 18.80 25.37
N PHE A 740 -23.64 19.11 25.35
CA PHE A 740 -22.98 19.80 24.25
C PHE A 740 -22.46 18.79 23.23
N THR A 741 -22.63 19.10 21.95
CA THR A 741 -22.07 18.32 20.85
C THR A 741 -21.08 19.15 20.04
N PHE A 742 -20.07 18.49 19.49
CA PHE A 742 -19.06 19.09 18.60
C PHE A 742 -19.13 18.42 17.22
N PRO A 743 -20.13 18.77 16.40
CA PRO A 743 -20.57 17.94 15.27
C PRO A 743 -19.94 18.36 13.95
N PHE A 744 -18.67 18.77 13.95
CA PHE A 744 -18.00 19.28 12.75
C PHE A 744 -17.50 18.14 11.87
N THR A 745 -17.40 18.38 10.56
CA THR A 745 -16.85 17.40 9.60
C THR A 745 -15.46 16.97 10.03
N THR A 746 -14.60 17.97 10.23
CA THR A 746 -13.21 17.85 10.67
C THR A 746 -13.07 18.40 12.09
N ILE A 747 -12.17 17.77 12.84
CA ILE A 747 -11.76 18.13 14.19
C ILE A 747 -10.29 17.72 14.24
N GLU A 748 -9.38 18.68 14.19
CA GLU A 748 -7.96 18.44 13.89
C GLU A 748 -7.02 19.01 14.95
N ASP A 749 -7.59 19.43 16.07
CA ASP A 749 -6.82 20.05 17.13
C ASP A 749 -7.16 19.41 18.47
N VAL A 750 -6.20 18.76 19.10
CA VAL A 750 -6.28 18.41 20.53
C VAL A 750 -4.98 18.72 21.26
N LEU A 751 -5.10 19.42 22.38
CA LEU A 751 -3.97 19.82 23.21
C LEU A 751 -4.25 19.60 24.70
N PRO A 752 -3.47 18.78 25.41
CA PRO A 752 -3.50 18.72 26.86
C PRO A 752 -3.04 20.05 27.45
N ILE A 753 -3.93 20.74 28.17
CA ILE A 753 -3.62 21.99 28.88
C ILE A 753 -3.05 21.68 30.26
N ASP A 754 -3.62 20.68 30.92
CA ASP A 754 -3.14 20.11 32.17
C ASP A 754 -3.55 18.62 32.24
N ALA A 755 -3.24 17.96 33.36
CA ALA A 755 -3.50 16.54 33.53
C ALA A 755 -4.99 16.16 33.37
N GLN A 756 -5.95 17.08 33.49
CA GLN A 756 -7.39 16.76 33.40
C GLN A 756 -8.14 17.63 32.39
N THR A 757 -7.47 18.56 31.70
CA THR A 757 -8.12 19.50 30.77
C THR A 757 -7.53 19.38 29.38
N LEU A 758 -8.39 19.21 28.37
CA LEU A 758 -8.00 19.27 26.96
C LEU A 758 -8.63 20.50 26.30
N LEU A 759 -7.86 21.17 25.45
CA LEU A 759 -8.36 22.08 24.43
C LEU A 759 -8.64 21.26 23.16
N VAL A 760 -9.82 21.46 22.56
CA VAL A 760 -10.19 20.88 21.27
C VAL A 760 -10.70 22.00 20.38
N ILE A 761 -10.30 22.00 19.10
CA ILE A 761 -10.71 22.99 18.11
C ILE A 761 -11.19 22.25 16.86
N ASN A 762 -12.14 22.83 16.14
CA ASN A 762 -12.51 22.32 14.83
C ASN A 762 -11.71 23.01 13.74
N ASP A 763 -11.29 22.22 12.77
CA ASP A 763 -11.15 22.70 11.42
C ASP A 763 -12.57 22.95 10.86
N ASN A 764 -12.77 24.11 10.24
CA ASN A 764 -14.03 24.45 9.59
C ASN A 764 -13.95 24.31 8.07
N ASN A 765 -12.83 23.84 7.51
CA ASN A 765 -12.62 23.67 6.07
C ASN A 765 -13.13 24.89 5.30
N TYR A 766 -12.73 26.10 5.73
CA TYR A 766 -13.43 27.31 5.33
C TYR A 766 -13.42 27.49 3.79
N PRO A 767 -14.56 27.79 3.13
CA PRO A 767 -15.88 28.12 3.69
C PRO A 767 -16.89 26.96 3.68
N PHE A 768 -16.45 25.70 3.61
CA PHE A 768 -17.29 24.55 3.21
C PHE A 768 -18.06 23.86 4.35
N SER A 769 -17.53 23.80 5.58
CA SER A 769 -18.25 23.15 6.69
C SER A 769 -19.42 24.00 7.20
N VAL A 770 -20.51 23.31 7.56
CA VAL A 770 -21.82 23.88 7.92
C VAL A 770 -22.50 23.09 9.07
N GLY A 771 -21.72 22.48 9.95
CA GLY A 771 -22.15 21.58 11.02
C GLY A 771 -22.99 22.25 12.10
N ARG A 772 -22.84 23.56 12.35
CA ARG A 772 -23.74 24.30 13.26
C ARG A 772 -24.96 24.86 12.55
N THR A 773 -24.77 25.44 11.36
CA THR A 773 -25.82 26.16 10.63
C THR A 773 -25.71 25.90 9.13
N LEU A 774 -26.72 25.24 8.56
CA LEU A 774 -26.76 24.95 7.12
C LEU A 774 -26.69 26.23 6.28
N GLY A 775 -25.84 26.20 5.26
CA GLY A 775 -25.65 27.31 4.32
C GLY A 775 -24.90 28.51 4.88
N GLN A 776 -24.25 28.37 6.05
CA GLN A 776 -23.33 29.36 6.62
C GLN A 776 -22.04 28.65 7.04
N PRO A 777 -20.85 29.18 6.67
CA PRO A 777 -19.60 28.58 7.11
C PRO A 777 -19.53 28.51 8.63
N ASP A 778 -19.05 27.39 9.15
CA ASP A 778 -18.85 27.22 10.58
C ASP A 778 -17.80 28.21 11.11
N ASN A 779 -18.04 28.71 12.32
CA ASN A 779 -17.02 29.40 13.08
C ASN A 779 -15.95 28.40 13.55
N SER A 780 -14.73 28.85 13.81
CA SER A 780 -13.78 28.05 14.58
C SER A 780 -14.16 28.14 16.06
N GLU A 781 -14.47 27.01 16.67
CA GLU A 781 -14.84 26.85 18.07
C GLU A 781 -13.67 26.25 18.85
N PHE A 782 -13.24 26.96 19.89
CA PHE A 782 -12.28 26.49 20.88
C PHE A 782 -13.06 26.01 22.08
N ILE A 783 -12.92 24.73 22.47
CA ILE A 783 -13.57 24.19 23.65
C ILE A 783 -12.55 23.64 24.64
N GLU A 784 -12.78 23.90 25.92
CA GLU A 784 -12.08 23.22 27.00
C GLU A 784 -12.99 22.13 27.58
N ILE A 785 -12.49 20.90 27.57
CA ILE A 785 -13.16 19.75 28.16
C ILE A 785 -12.38 19.24 29.36
N LYS A 786 -13.08 19.07 30.48
CA LYS A 786 -12.57 18.38 31.66
C LYS A 786 -12.81 16.89 31.53
N LEU A 787 -11.73 16.12 31.57
CA LEU A 787 -11.76 14.67 31.52
C LEU A 787 -12.26 14.08 32.83
N SER A 788 -12.97 12.95 32.72
CA SER A 788 -13.44 12.20 33.90
C SER A 788 -12.30 11.58 34.72
N LYS A 789 -11.17 11.30 34.09
CA LYS A 789 -9.93 10.82 34.70
C LYS A 789 -8.75 11.70 34.30
N PRO A 790 -7.76 11.91 35.19
CA PRO A 790 -6.53 12.58 34.81
C PRO A 790 -5.65 11.69 33.93
N LEU A 791 -4.86 12.34 33.07
CA LEU A 791 -3.78 11.81 32.25
C LEU A 791 -2.46 11.81 33.05
N ASP A 792 -1.54 10.92 32.71
CA ASP A 792 -0.16 10.96 33.19
C ASP A 792 0.66 11.97 32.36
N LEU A 793 0.21 13.22 32.36
CA LEU A 793 0.77 14.29 31.54
C LEU A 793 2.16 14.69 32.03
N LYS A 794 3.16 14.55 31.17
CA LYS A 794 4.47 15.16 31.39
C LYS A 794 4.53 16.52 30.70
N VAL A 795 4.62 17.57 31.51
CA VAL A 795 4.71 18.95 31.02
C VAL A 795 6.11 19.19 30.44
N ARG A 796 6.15 19.80 29.25
CA ARG A 796 7.37 20.27 28.61
C ARG A 796 7.63 21.75 28.88
#